data_AF-A0ABD3PJD5-F1
#
_entry.id   AF-A0ABD3PJD5-F1
#
_cell.length_a   1.000
_cell.length_b   1.000
_cell.length_c   1.000
_cell.angle_alpha   90.00
_cell.angle_beta   90.00
_cell.angle_gamma   90.00
#
_symmetry.space_group_name_H-M   'P 1'
#
loop_
_entity.id
_entity.type
_entity.pdbx_description
1 polymer ?
#
loop_
_entity_poly.entity_id
_entity_poly.type
_entity_poly.pdbx_seq_one_letter_code
_entity_poly.pdbx_strand_id
1 'polypeptide(L)'
;MQWPPERKRPNGTLYCATHRSMLQYATPGRMPSPHDNYHLFAENPTSIHRHPPLVLPHRLSSLRVVNTTAKIFQHRPLFRIDYVLPSEKTTMSNAGGDEEVQAGLAALRCWLSSFPLLESYDCDDADAFSRSDFVWKLVEIAAEIFDAKLPSSSTVSEARSALHDIFKNSGGIAPSIEGDDNSNSSEFQFMLLSSLLCHALSETCPHRPTYVQRIMGMSGDVQRELMRILQENAEGAASDVEETADYSTVVRGSAIDGTIDEEGESDDELPDSTAILDRSTIIERIDHENGTTAVKTKMGATDEDNSYLNEDDNEDNKISSSDGEAKQLRATIEKLQKQLVESRQQERNLLLQVDEMQAHHKAEMIRLESQSIQAARLHEEKYMHEISELKGNLEHLRSADVKCKEMKEEVTRLRDELDVLNFSQEKLAFTEEQLRKCREKLEDIGDAKSALEREEKAHSASVDRCVALENELAQMKPLKRQLEEYKVRATDSEVALAECREDLRRLREKSFGLEGANEALKRGVNLQKAEVGSLQRRLQREGEEGLPSGGGVGAGMSELNPELMQELNMLRSEYTRLKEFEEQREADNVQRLIESCEDTKRLSERFKEQFLTTKNHLEDTLQSLQESQARESKLQNEVADWSERHRKLVEEMKDERIKSHRAALDMERKFNDDKKALSERARGELKDMEDKLMLKIENERKQHNEKLERLYAERNDIEKRFGQQLTELREQSSANLRSTKEALQQRIDELEQSKIEALEKAEKEKQDELDALTHKGKAVLREKLKALEAKAQESLAKAEFEIKSLEEKLNSLKAFHMDYEAKAKAKITKKNQRISILESQSSAAAATHCELEEKVKKAERTSKELVAENDRLRRQMGSRGPGGASQTQLEELVSVCNSLREENRRLKDSNPPNFLMETVLPDPSNSTNDANQGSLGISKSALIEYRQEFEERIQSLEDDKRDLVMRNAAAMSEAHKAERRCWELEEELNKLRSELTTLKLAMQRNERRSELTYSLNSSSKARKRVSSGLVKENATPNISHKARDFTPTSIQNSNKKSKSDVPSLMDLVSKSSTSSDAEAQNECKQS
;
A
#
# COMPACT_ATOMS: atom_id res chain seq x y z
N MET A 1 -60.04 -38.31 -16.38
CA MET A 1 -59.09 -39.04 -15.50
C MET A 1 -57.72 -38.97 -16.15
N GLN A 2 -56.68 -38.57 -15.41
CA GLN A 2 -55.32 -38.38 -15.92
C GLN A 2 -54.36 -39.43 -15.34
N TRP A 3 -53.26 -39.67 -16.04
CA TRP A 3 -52.15 -40.52 -15.58
C TRP A 3 -51.32 -39.82 -14.49
N PRO A 4 -50.64 -40.61 -13.64
CA PRO A 4 -49.32 -40.24 -13.13
C PRO A 4 -48.26 -41.36 -13.35
N PRO A 5 -47.02 -41.02 -13.77
CA PRO A 5 -45.92 -41.98 -13.93
C PRO A 5 -44.95 -42.04 -12.73
N GLU A 6 -43.99 -42.96 -12.82
CA GLU A 6 -42.66 -43.04 -12.17
C GLU A 6 -42.43 -42.50 -10.74
N ARG A 7 -41.85 -43.35 -9.88
CA ARG A 7 -40.98 -42.91 -8.76
C ARG A 7 -39.65 -43.66 -8.77
N LYS A 8 -38.55 -42.92 -8.90
CA LYS A 8 -37.18 -43.41 -8.74
C LYS A 8 -36.90 -43.73 -7.25
N ARG A 9 -36.07 -44.74 -6.98
CA ARG A 9 -35.51 -44.99 -5.64
C ARG A 9 -34.16 -44.27 -5.51
N PRO A 10 -33.83 -43.65 -4.36
CA PRO A 10 -32.47 -43.18 -4.08
C PRO A 10 -31.54 -44.35 -3.72
N ASN A 11 -30.23 -44.16 -3.92
CA ASN A 11 -29.20 -45.15 -3.59
C ASN A 11 -28.90 -45.20 -2.08
N GLY A 12 -28.36 -46.33 -1.63
CA GLY A 12 -28.07 -46.59 -0.22
C GLY A 12 -26.87 -45.81 0.34
N THR A 13 -26.95 -45.49 1.62
CA THR A 13 -25.88 -44.87 2.41
C THR A 13 -24.79 -45.91 2.74
N LEU A 14 -23.52 -45.56 2.53
CA LEU A 14 -22.37 -46.37 2.99
C LEU A 14 -21.55 -45.56 4.01
N TYR A 15 -21.22 -46.19 5.13
CA TYR A 15 -20.39 -45.62 6.19
C TYR A 15 -18.92 -45.54 5.77
N CYS A 16 -18.28 -44.39 6.00
CA CYS A 16 -16.83 -44.26 6.14
C CYS A 16 -16.53 -43.41 7.39
N ALA A 17 -15.60 -43.86 8.24
CA ALA A 17 -15.24 -43.18 9.47
C ALA A 17 -13.77 -43.46 9.87
N THR A 18 -12.95 -42.41 9.81
CA THR A 18 -11.57 -42.25 10.31
C THR A 18 -11.29 -40.75 10.31
N HIS A 19 -10.83 -40.05 11.36
CA HIS A 19 -10.18 -40.45 12.61
C HIS A 19 -8.75 -41.01 12.43
N ARG A 20 -7.73 -40.15 12.60
CA ARG A 20 -6.40 -40.56 13.08
C ARG A 20 -5.61 -39.38 13.68
N SER A 21 -5.42 -39.41 14.99
CA SER A 21 -4.49 -38.55 15.73
C SER A 21 -3.02 -38.95 15.50
N MET A 22 -2.10 -37.99 15.67
CA MET A 22 -0.65 -38.22 15.75
C MET A 22 -0.18 -38.27 17.21
N LEU A 23 0.89 -39.04 17.47
CA LEU A 23 1.79 -38.76 18.59
C LEU A 23 3.24 -39.04 18.19
N GLN A 24 4.17 -38.39 18.89
CA GLN A 24 5.60 -38.29 18.57
C GLN A 24 6.43 -39.32 19.37
N TYR A 25 7.67 -39.61 18.95
CA TYR A 25 8.90 -39.27 19.70
C TYR A 25 10.21 -39.81 19.07
N ALA A 26 11.30 -39.09 19.35
CA ALA A 26 12.71 -39.51 19.48
C ALA A 26 13.54 -40.01 18.26
N THR A 27 14.74 -39.41 18.15
CA THR A 27 16.00 -39.92 17.52
C THR A 27 16.69 -40.95 18.45
N PRO A 28 17.82 -41.64 18.13
CA PRO A 28 18.84 -41.39 17.08
C PRO A 28 19.40 -42.65 16.33
N GLY A 29 20.48 -42.50 15.52
CA GLY A 29 21.28 -43.65 15.03
C GLY A 29 22.18 -43.34 13.82
N ARG A 30 23.28 -44.10 13.61
CA ARG A 30 24.22 -43.93 12.46
C ARG A 30 25.00 -45.21 12.14
N MET A 31 24.97 -45.68 10.88
CA MET A 31 25.78 -46.79 10.28
C MET A 31 25.54 -48.22 10.84
N PRO A 32 25.98 -49.32 10.17
CA PRO A 32 26.54 -49.48 8.80
C PRO A 32 25.81 -50.54 7.90
N SER A 33 26.32 -50.73 6.68
CA SER A 33 26.04 -51.86 5.74
C SER A 33 26.76 -53.16 6.19
N PRO A 34 26.33 -54.40 5.81
CA PRO A 34 26.86 -55.03 4.57
C PRO A 34 26.05 -56.17 3.86
N HIS A 35 26.39 -56.38 2.57
CA HIS A 35 26.58 -57.65 1.79
C HIS A 35 25.46 -58.71 1.49
N ASP A 36 25.19 -58.84 0.18
CA ASP A 36 25.39 -60.04 -0.69
C ASP A 36 24.32 -61.11 -1.04
N ASN A 37 24.43 -61.54 -2.31
CA ASN A 37 24.02 -62.78 -2.99
C ASN A 37 22.51 -63.09 -3.19
N TYR A 38 22.08 -63.22 -4.45
CA TYR A 38 22.22 -64.48 -5.22
C TYR A 38 22.13 -64.25 -6.75
N HIS A 39 22.18 -65.32 -7.56
CA HIS A 39 22.67 -65.34 -8.95
C HIS A 39 21.70 -66.03 -9.95
N LEU A 40 21.70 -65.58 -11.22
CA LEU A 40 21.28 -66.30 -12.45
C LEU A 40 19.77 -66.60 -12.62
N PHE A 41 19.21 -66.88 -13.81
CA PHE A 41 19.75 -67.06 -15.18
C PHE A 41 18.92 -66.27 -16.24
N ALA A 42 19.39 -66.28 -17.49
CA ALA A 42 18.83 -65.64 -18.70
C ALA A 42 17.55 -66.35 -19.25
N GLU A 43 16.85 -65.96 -20.32
CA GLU A 43 17.28 -65.57 -21.69
C GLU A 43 16.38 -64.53 -22.42
N ASN A 44 16.79 -64.16 -23.64
CA ASN A 44 16.22 -63.16 -24.59
C ASN A 44 15.72 -63.90 -25.87
N PRO A 45 15.23 -63.27 -26.99
CA PRO A 45 15.16 -61.85 -27.41
C PRO A 45 13.68 -61.39 -27.65
N THR A 46 13.22 -60.47 -28.51
CA THR A 46 13.65 -59.58 -29.64
C THR A 46 12.55 -58.49 -29.79
N SER A 47 12.62 -57.35 -30.52
CA SER A 47 13.65 -56.43 -31.06
C SER A 47 12.90 -55.33 -31.89
N ILE A 48 13.61 -54.36 -32.50
CA ILE A 48 13.09 -53.31 -33.44
C ILE A 48 12.23 -52.22 -32.72
N HIS A 49 12.28 -50.89 -32.98
CA HIS A 49 12.86 -50.05 -34.07
C HIS A 49 13.73 -48.86 -33.52
N ARG A 50 14.01 -47.81 -34.31
CA ARG A 50 14.94 -46.69 -33.99
C ARG A 50 14.43 -45.29 -34.45
N HIS A 51 15.12 -44.24 -33.93
CA HIS A 51 15.26 -42.85 -34.45
C HIS A 51 14.14 -41.83 -34.13
N PRO A 52 14.42 -40.49 -34.10
CA PRO A 52 15.69 -39.77 -33.84
C PRO A 52 15.57 -38.64 -32.75
N PRO A 53 16.68 -38.00 -32.31
CA PRO A 53 16.68 -36.89 -31.34
C PRO A 53 16.74 -35.49 -31.98
N LEU A 54 16.38 -34.44 -31.22
CA LEU A 54 16.51 -33.03 -31.63
C LEU A 54 17.34 -32.17 -30.65
N VAL A 55 18.45 -31.67 -31.19
CA VAL A 55 19.20 -30.42 -30.95
C VAL A 55 18.95 -29.61 -29.66
N LEU A 56 20.04 -29.39 -28.89
CA LEU A 56 20.24 -28.24 -28.00
C LEU A 56 21.24 -27.25 -28.60
N PRO A 57 21.06 -25.92 -28.45
CA PRO A 57 22.10 -24.93 -28.75
C PRO A 57 22.87 -24.49 -27.48
N HIS A 58 24.19 -24.69 -27.48
CA HIS A 58 25.09 -23.96 -26.55
C HIS A 58 25.45 -22.58 -27.13
N ARG A 59 25.67 -21.59 -26.25
CA ARG A 59 26.72 -20.59 -26.45
C ARG A 59 27.54 -20.38 -25.18
N LEU A 60 28.79 -19.97 -25.36
CA LEU A 60 29.84 -19.85 -24.35
C LEU A 60 30.46 -18.45 -24.38
N SER A 61 30.61 -17.82 -23.22
CA SER A 61 31.76 -16.98 -22.80
C SER A 61 31.46 -16.44 -21.39
N SER A 62 32.27 -16.58 -20.34
CA SER A 62 33.74 -16.46 -20.15
C SER A 62 34.18 -15.05 -19.78
N LEU A 63 34.48 -14.83 -18.48
CA LEU A 63 35.64 -14.04 -18.05
C LEU A 63 35.99 -14.34 -16.56
N ARG A 64 37.17 -13.87 -16.12
CA ARG A 64 37.72 -14.09 -14.77
C ARG A 64 37.87 -12.75 -14.04
N VAL A 65 37.60 -12.73 -12.73
CA VAL A 65 38.08 -11.74 -11.76
C VAL A 65 38.46 -12.56 -10.52
N VAL A 66 39.73 -12.88 -10.29
CA VAL A 66 40.75 -12.06 -9.60
C VAL A 66 40.26 -11.62 -8.21
N ASN A 67 40.90 -12.13 -7.17
CA ASN A 67 40.44 -11.99 -5.78
C ASN A 67 41.59 -11.43 -4.92
N THR A 68 41.46 -10.17 -4.47
CA THR A 68 42.54 -9.46 -3.76
C THR A 68 42.04 -8.60 -2.60
N THR A 69 42.38 -9.04 -1.39
CA THR A 69 42.65 -8.22 -0.18
C THR A 69 41.61 -7.17 0.25
N ALA A 70 40.74 -7.57 1.19
CA ALA A 70 40.31 -6.67 2.25
C ALA A 70 41.49 -6.35 3.19
N LYS A 71 41.51 -5.16 3.80
CA LYS A 71 42.47 -4.76 4.85
C LYS A 71 41.72 -4.20 6.07
N ILE A 72 42.35 -4.34 7.23
CA ILE A 72 41.74 -4.08 8.54
C ILE A 72 42.08 -2.67 9.01
N PHE A 73 41.11 -1.98 9.63
CA PHE A 73 41.39 -1.10 10.77
C PHE A 73 40.33 -1.28 11.87
N GLN A 74 40.71 -0.96 13.11
CA GLN A 74 39.90 -1.13 14.31
C GLN A 74 39.96 0.11 15.22
N HIS A 75 38.95 0.21 16.09
CA HIS A 75 38.91 0.90 17.39
C HIS A 75 38.46 2.37 17.50
N ARG A 76 37.39 2.49 18.32
CA ARG A 76 37.11 3.50 19.36
C ARG A 76 36.60 4.90 18.94
N PRO A 77 35.94 5.65 19.86
CA PRO A 77 35.22 5.22 21.07
C PRO A 77 33.77 5.78 21.15
N LEU A 78 33.03 5.37 22.19
CA LEU A 78 31.82 6.08 22.61
C LEU A 78 32.17 7.50 23.08
N PHE A 79 31.50 8.51 22.52
CA PHE A 79 31.35 9.82 23.16
C PHE A 79 29.86 10.10 23.44
N ARG A 80 29.62 10.68 24.60
CA ARG A 80 28.31 11.14 25.07
C ARG A 80 28.29 12.65 24.90
N ILE A 81 27.34 13.17 24.14
CA ILE A 81 27.11 14.61 23.99
C ILE A 81 25.74 14.89 24.60
N ASP A 82 25.73 15.67 25.68
CA ASP A 82 24.49 16.10 26.32
C ASP A 82 23.95 17.34 25.57
N TYR A 83 22.73 17.25 25.04
CA TYR A 83 22.10 18.35 24.32
C TYR A 83 21.67 19.47 25.27
N VAL A 84 22.24 20.66 25.11
CA VAL A 84 21.72 21.92 25.66
C VAL A 84 21.22 22.76 24.50
N LEU A 85 19.91 23.05 24.49
CA LEU A 85 19.28 23.94 23.51
C LEU A 85 19.32 25.40 24.01
N PRO A 86 19.93 26.34 23.27
CA PRO A 86 19.62 27.76 23.38
C PRO A 86 18.48 28.09 22.42
N SER A 87 17.33 28.52 22.95
CA SER A 87 16.18 28.95 22.15
C SER A 87 16.15 30.47 22.02
N GLU A 88 16.68 31.03 20.94
CA GLU A 88 16.54 32.45 20.60
C GLU A 88 16.21 32.62 19.12
N LYS A 89 14.99 33.10 18.83
CA LYS A 89 14.56 33.49 17.48
C LYS A 89 14.90 34.96 17.24
N THR A 90 16.07 35.22 16.65
CA THR A 90 16.43 36.55 16.16
C THR A 90 15.90 36.72 14.74
N THR A 91 15.12 37.77 14.51
CA THR A 91 14.61 38.14 13.17
C THR A 91 15.75 38.69 12.32
N MET A 92 16.20 37.93 11.32
CA MET A 92 17.18 38.36 10.32
C MET A 92 16.51 38.89 9.05
N SER A 93 17.17 39.86 8.40
CA SER A 93 16.65 40.60 7.24
C SER A 93 17.58 40.48 6.03
N ASN A 94 17.07 39.95 4.92
CA ASN A 94 17.63 40.05 3.56
C ASN A 94 19.13 39.78 3.34
N ALA A 95 19.76 38.95 4.19
CA ALA A 95 21.15 38.51 4.04
C ALA A 95 21.29 36.99 3.73
N GLY A 96 20.19 36.26 3.56
CA GLY A 96 20.18 34.79 3.58
C GLY A 96 20.77 34.09 2.35
N GLY A 97 20.88 34.75 1.19
CA GLY A 97 21.33 34.11 -0.05
C GLY A 97 22.78 33.61 0.03
N ASP A 98 23.68 34.38 0.66
CA ASP A 98 25.08 33.97 0.82
C ASP A 98 25.21 32.74 1.74
N GLU A 99 24.43 32.66 2.84
CA GLU A 99 24.46 31.51 3.74
C GLU A 99 23.97 30.22 3.05
N GLU A 100 22.96 30.32 2.19
CA GLU A 100 22.38 29.20 1.44
C GLU A 100 23.32 28.68 0.34
N VAL A 101 24.01 29.58 -0.37
CA VAL A 101 25.06 29.21 -1.34
C VAL A 101 26.27 28.58 -0.63
N GLN A 102 26.66 29.08 0.54
CA GLN A 102 27.78 28.51 1.31
C GLN A 102 27.45 27.14 1.91
N ALA A 103 26.22 26.94 2.41
CA ALA A 103 25.74 25.64 2.88
C ALA A 103 25.75 24.59 1.75
N GLY A 104 25.22 24.97 0.58
CA GLY A 104 25.24 24.11 -0.61
C GLY A 104 26.65 23.81 -1.11
N LEU A 105 27.54 24.81 -1.12
CA LEU A 105 28.96 24.61 -1.43
C LEU A 105 29.65 23.64 -0.46
N ALA A 106 29.41 23.76 0.85
CA ALA A 106 29.99 22.85 1.84
C ALA A 106 29.56 21.39 1.61
N ALA A 107 28.28 21.16 1.28
CA ALA A 107 27.78 19.84 0.92
C ALA A 107 28.41 19.29 -0.38
N LEU A 108 28.54 20.13 -1.41
CA LEU A 108 29.19 19.77 -2.68
C LEU A 108 30.70 19.50 -2.51
N ARG A 109 31.39 20.28 -1.66
CA ARG A 109 32.80 20.07 -1.27
C ARG A 109 32.97 18.74 -0.54
N CYS A 110 32.11 18.43 0.44
CA CYS A 110 32.09 17.13 1.11
C CYS A 110 31.89 15.97 0.11
N TRP A 111 31.04 16.14 -0.91
CA TRP A 111 30.81 15.13 -1.95
C TRP A 111 32.05 14.93 -2.83
N LEU A 112 32.72 16.00 -3.22
CA LEU A 112 34.02 15.94 -3.92
C LEU A 112 35.10 15.24 -3.10
N SER A 113 35.17 15.46 -1.78
CA SER A 113 36.10 14.75 -0.89
C SER A 113 35.89 13.22 -0.86
N SER A 114 34.75 12.71 -1.35
CA SER A 114 34.52 11.26 -1.52
C SER A 114 35.24 10.65 -2.74
N PHE A 115 35.87 11.46 -3.59
CA PHE A 115 36.69 10.99 -4.71
C PHE A 115 38.16 10.82 -4.26
N PRO A 116 38.78 9.64 -4.46
CA PRO A 116 40.20 9.42 -4.08
C PRO A 116 41.21 10.35 -4.77
N LEU A 117 40.81 11.03 -5.86
CA LEU A 117 41.62 12.06 -6.53
C LEU A 117 41.72 13.37 -5.73
N LEU A 118 40.81 13.60 -4.78
CA LEU A 118 40.76 14.79 -3.93
C LEU A 118 41.01 14.51 -2.43
N GLU A 119 41.20 13.25 -2.02
CA GLU A 119 41.48 12.86 -0.62
C GLU A 119 42.75 13.53 -0.03
N SER A 120 43.65 14.05 -0.88
CA SER A 120 44.84 14.82 -0.49
C SER A 120 44.64 16.34 -0.40
N TYR A 121 43.43 16.85 -0.64
CA TYR A 121 43.10 18.28 -0.64
C TYR A 121 42.10 18.61 0.45
N ASP A 122 42.44 19.61 1.26
CA ASP A 122 41.49 20.20 2.20
C ASP A 122 40.44 20.98 1.39
N CYS A 123 39.24 20.40 1.26
CA CYS A 123 38.18 20.93 0.42
C CYS A 123 37.39 22.08 1.10
N ASP A 124 37.64 22.31 2.39
CA ASP A 124 37.07 23.44 3.13
C ASP A 124 37.84 24.74 2.85
N ASP A 125 39.06 24.67 2.30
CA ASP A 125 39.84 25.82 1.83
C ASP A 125 39.07 26.57 0.73
N ALA A 126 38.72 27.84 0.98
CA ALA A 126 38.02 28.69 0.02
C ALA A 126 38.88 28.96 -1.23
N ASP A 127 40.20 29.02 -1.08
CA ASP A 127 41.15 29.28 -2.15
C ASP A 127 41.52 28.03 -2.97
N ALA A 128 40.98 26.85 -2.64
CA ALA A 128 41.23 25.61 -3.39
C ALA A 128 40.93 25.76 -4.89
N PHE A 129 39.85 26.46 -5.26
CA PHE A 129 39.46 26.75 -6.64
C PHE A 129 40.38 27.72 -7.39
N SER A 130 41.26 28.43 -6.68
CA SER A 130 42.34 29.25 -7.25
C SER A 130 43.59 28.41 -7.60
N ARG A 131 43.69 27.17 -7.11
CA ARG A 131 44.89 26.33 -7.26
C ARG A 131 44.84 25.48 -8.52
N SER A 132 45.96 25.48 -9.26
CA SER A 132 46.11 24.76 -10.53
C SER A 132 45.93 23.25 -10.40
N ASP A 133 46.44 22.68 -9.32
CA ASP A 133 46.45 21.25 -9.04
C ASP A 133 45.05 20.72 -8.70
N PHE A 134 44.30 21.44 -7.88
CA PHE A 134 42.90 21.15 -7.53
C PHE A 134 41.97 21.27 -8.75
N VAL A 135 42.09 22.33 -9.56
CA VAL A 135 41.26 22.50 -10.77
C VAL A 135 41.50 21.36 -11.78
N TRP A 136 42.75 20.91 -11.97
CA TRP A 136 43.03 19.72 -12.80
C TRP A 136 42.42 18.43 -12.22
N LYS A 137 42.33 18.27 -10.90
CA LYS A 137 41.59 17.14 -10.30
C LYS A 137 40.09 17.22 -10.48
N LEU A 138 39.51 18.42 -10.56
CA LEU A 138 38.11 18.58 -11.00
C LEU A 138 37.92 18.25 -12.48
N VAL A 139 38.89 18.55 -13.36
CA VAL A 139 38.86 18.09 -14.76
C VAL A 139 38.96 16.56 -14.87
N GLU A 140 39.79 15.91 -14.05
CA GLU A 140 39.86 14.44 -13.97
C GLU A 140 38.54 13.82 -13.48
N ILE A 141 37.90 14.41 -12.46
CA ILE A 141 36.61 13.94 -11.93
C ILE A 141 35.47 14.18 -12.92
N ALA A 142 35.46 15.33 -13.60
CA ALA A 142 34.51 15.58 -14.69
C ALA A 142 34.70 14.58 -15.84
N ALA A 143 35.95 14.29 -16.23
CA ALA A 143 36.24 13.28 -17.24
C ALA A 143 35.76 11.87 -16.83
N GLU A 144 35.87 11.50 -15.54
CA GLU A 144 35.31 10.25 -14.99
C GLU A 144 33.76 10.22 -15.08
N ILE A 145 33.10 11.32 -14.73
CA ILE A 145 31.62 11.42 -14.67
C ILE A 145 30.98 11.46 -16.06
N PHE A 146 31.63 12.13 -17.03
CA PHE A 146 31.13 12.33 -18.39
C PHE A 146 31.69 11.33 -19.44
N ASP A 147 32.50 10.34 -19.03
CA ASP A 147 33.27 9.43 -19.92
C ASP A 147 34.07 10.18 -21.02
N ALA A 148 34.61 11.35 -20.65
CA ALA A 148 35.27 12.27 -21.56
C ALA A 148 36.79 12.03 -21.62
N LYS A 149 37.39 12.28 -22.79
CA LYS A 149 38.85 12.18 -22.95
C LYS A 149 39.54 13.39 -22.33
N LEU A 150 40.38 13.13 -21.32
CA LEU A 150 41.26 14.13 -20.72
C LEU A 150 42.11 14.87 -21.78
N PRO A 151 42.08 16.21 -21.81
CA PRO A 151 43.01 16.99 -22.64
C PRO A 151 44.43 16.95 -22.07
N SER A 152 45.42 17.07 -22.95
CA SER A 152 46.83 16.79 -22.67
C SER A 152 47.69 18.03 -22.37
N SER A 153 47.09 19.12 -21.92
CA SER A 153 47.80 20.37 -21.57
C SER A 153 47.99 20.49 -20.05
N SER A 154 48.31 21.67 -19.51
CA SER A 154 48.67 21.79 -18.08
C SER A 154 48.44 23.14 -17.40
N THR A 155 48.03 24.20 -18.09
CA THR A 155 47.76 25.50 -17.45
C THR A 155 46.36 25.57 -16.82
N VAL A 156 46.15 26.53 -15.92
CA VAL A 156 44.83 26.71 -15.23
C VAL A 156 43.76 27.23 -16.19
N SER A 157 44.13 28.09 -17.14
CA SER A 157 43.20 28.61 -18.14
C SER A 157 42.72 27.49 -19.07
N GLU A 158 43.65 26.63 -19.54
CA GLU A 158 43.29 25.42 -20.29
C GLU A 158 42.47 24.44 -19.45
N ALA A 159 42.75 24.29 -18.15
CA ALA A 159 41.96 23.43 -17.26
C ALA A 159 40.52 23.94 -17.11
N ARG A 160 40.32 25.26 -16.91
CA ARG A 160 39.00 25.88 -16.85
C ARG A 160 38.26 25.78 -18.19
N SER A 161 38.94 26.01 -19.31
CA SER A 161 38.39 25.77 -20.66
C SER A 161 37.98 24.32 -20.85
N ALA A 162 38.85 23.36 -20.53
CA ALA A 162 38.58 21.93 -20.63
C ALA A 162 37.35 21.50 -19.82
N LEU A 163 37.20 22.04 -18.61
CA LEU A 163 36.05 21.75 -17.75
C LEU A 163 34.75 22.30 -18.37
N HIS A 164 34.78 23.54 -18.87
CA HIS A 164 33.67 24.14 -19.62
C HIS A 164 33.35 23.38 -20.93
N ASP A 165 34.37 22.93 -21.67
CA ASP A 165 34.22 22.16 -22.90
C ASP A 165 33.64 20.77 -22.62
N ILE A 166 33.97 20.12 -21.50
CA ILE A 166 33.32 18.87 -21.07
C ILE A 166 31.82 19.10 -20.83
N PHE A 167 31.44 20.15 -20.08
CA PHE A 167 30.03 20.49 -19.87
C PHE A 167 29.31 20.81 -21.19
N LYS A 168 29.90 21.64 -22.05
CA LYS A 168 29.33 22.05 -23.34
C LYS A 168 29.15 20.89 -24.31
N ASN A 169 30.09 19.94 -24.35
CA ASN A 169 29.98 18.73 -25.18
C ASN A 169 29.01 17.68 -24.61
N SER A 170 28.70 17.71 -23.31
CA SER A 170 27.74 16.80 -22.68
C SER A 170 26.26 17.18 -22.88
N GLY A 171 25.98 18.34 -23.50
CA GLY A 171 24.63 18.87 -23.68
C GLY A 171 24.06 19.60 -22.46
N GLY A 172 24.86 19.81 -21.40
CA GLY A 172 24.49 20.66 -20.27
C GLY A 172 24.53 22.15 -20.64
N ILE A 173 23.69 22.95 -19.98
CA ILE A 173 23.76 24.41 -20.06
C ILE A 173 25.04 24.85 -19.33
N ALA A 174 26.10 25.13 -20.09
CA ALA A 174 27.33 25.66 -19.55
C ALA A 174 27.12 27.13 -19.12
N PRO A 175 27.42 27.52 -17.87
CA PRO A 175 27.29 28.91 -17.44
C PRO A 175 28.26 29.79 -18.23
N SER A 176 27.75 30.86 -18.86
CA SER A 176 28.54 31.66 -19.80
C SER A 176 29.69 32.41 -19.12
N ILE A 177 30.92 32.13 -19.55
CA ILE A 177 32.16 32.66 -18.95
C ILE A 177 32.67 33.90 -19.71
N GLU A 178 31.76 34.79 -20.14
CA GLU A 178 32.10 36.00 -20.91
C GLU A 178 32.45 37.22 -20.03
N GLY A 179 33.11 36.99 -18.89
CA GLY A 179 33.59 38.04 -17.99
C GLY A 179 34.78 37.59 -17.14
N ASP A 180 35.98 38.12 -17.44
CA ASP A 180 37.26 37.65 -16.89
C ASP A 180 37.34 37.69 -15.34
N ASP A 181 36.83 38.75 -14.71
CA ASP A 181 37.13 39.06 -13.30
C ASP A 181 36.31 38.26 -12.27
N ASN A 182 35.17 37.66 -12.61
CA ASN A 182 34.26 37.04 -11.62
C ASN A 182 34.38 35.50 -11.51
N SER A 183 35.37 34.90 -12.18
CA SER A 183 35.55 33.44 -12.28
C SER A 183 35.92 32.71 -10.96
N ASN A 184 36.07 33.46 -9.86
CA ASN A 184 36.28 32.93 -8.51
C ASN A 184 35.04 33.03 -7.59
N SER A 185 33.92 33.59 -8.07
CA SER A 185 32.68 33.69 -7.28
C SER A 185 32.21 32.34 -6.72
N SER A 186 31.75 32.35 -5.47
CA SER A 186 31.08 31.20 -4.83
C SER A 186 29.88 30.71 -5.63
N GLU A 187 29.14 31.62 -6.26
CA GLU A 187 28.00 31.32 -7.12
C GLU A 187 28.41 30.52 -8.38
N PHE A 188 29.54 30.89 -9.01
CA PHE A 188 30.10 30.15 -10.15
C PHE A 188 30.60 28.75 -9.72
N GLN A 189 31.27 28.65 -8.56
CA GLN A 189 31.66 27.35 -7.98
C GLN A 189 30.41 26.48 -7.72
N PHE A 190 29.33 27.07 -7.19
CA PHE A 190 28.10 26.38 -6.84
C PHE A 190 27.35 25.87 -8.08
N MET A 191 27.16 26.71 -9.11
CA MET A 191 26.56 26.28 -10.38
C MET A 191 27.37 25.16 -11.05
N LEU A 192 28.70 25.25 -11.05
CA LEU A 192 29.56 24.25 -11.69
C LEU A 192 29.51 22.90 -10.97
N LEU A 193 29.57 22.90 -9.63
CA LEU A 193 29.54 21.67 -8.84
C LEU A 193 28.14 21.05 -8.75
N SER A 194 27.08 21.84 -8.67
CA SER A 194 25.71 21.34 -8.70
C SER A 194 25.37 20.72 -10.07
N SER A 195 25.83 21.32 -11.17
CA SER A 195 25.74 20.72 -12.51
C SER A 195 26.50 19.38 -12.61
N LEU A 196 27.67 19.28 -11.98
CA LEU A 196 28.47 18.05 -11.93
C LEU A 196 27.76 16.94 -11.14
N LEU A 197 27.16 17.29 -9.98
CA LEU A 197 26.34 16.39 -9.17
C LEU A 197 25.11 15.90 -9.94
N CYS A 198 24.42 16.80 -10.64
CA CYS A 198 23.24 16.47 -11.44
C CYS A 198 23.59 15.47 -12.56
N HIS A 199 24.72 15.67 -13.27
CA HIS A 199 25.12 14.69 -14.27
C HIS A 199 25.58 13.37 -13.66
N ALA A 200 26.32 13.37 -12.54
CA ALA A 200 26.73 12.15 -11.85
C ALA A 200 25.55 11.28 -11.37
N LEU A 201 24.37 11.87 -11.20
CA LEU A 201 23.14 11.18 -10.76
C LEU A 201 22.09 11.03 -11.88
N SER A 202 22.37 11.54 -13.08
CA SER A 202 21.52 11.39 -14.26
C SER A 202 21.49 9.94 -14.75
N GLU A 203 20.52 9.61 -15.60
CA GLU A 203 20.42 8.28 -16.20
C GLU A 203 21.46 8.04 -17.31
N THR A 204 22.15 9.09 -17.80
CA THR A 204 23.20 9.00 -18.81
C THR A 204 24.56 8.65 -18.23
N CYS A 205 24.80 8.86 -16.93
CA CYS A 205 26.10 8.59 -16.32
C CYS A 205 26.30 7.08 -16.07
N PRO A 206 27.34 6.43 -16.66
CA PRO A 206 27.57 4.99 -16.54
C PRO A 206 27.98 4.55 -15.13
N HIS A 207 28.29 5.50 -14.23
CA HIS A 207 28.74 5.25 -12.87
C HIS A 207 27.76 5.75 -11.79
N ARG A 208 26.54 6.16 -12.20
CA ARG A 208 25.43 6.56 -11.31
C ARG A 208 25.27 5.71 -10.04
N PRO A 209 25.27 4.35 -10.07
CA PRO A 209 25.11 3.55 -8.86
C PRO A 209 26.24 3.74 -7.84
N THR A 210 27.47 3.98 -8.32
CA THR A 210 28.65 4.26 -7.48
C THR A 210 28.51 5.62 -6.79
N TYR A 211 28.07 6.65 -7.51
CA TYR A 211 27.92 8.00 -6.94
C TYR A 211 26.73 8.08 -5.98
N VAL A 212 25.61 7.42 -6.28
CA VAL A 212 24.52 7.20 -5.32
C VAL A 212 25.04 6.49 -4.06
N GLN A 213 25.82 5.42 -4.20
CA GLN A 213 26.37 4.70 -3.04
C GLN A 213 27.34 5.56 -2.21
N ARG A 214 28.13 6.45 -2.83
CA ARG A 214 28.97 7.41 -2.09
C ARG A 214 28.12 8.38 -1.28
N ILE A 215 27.11 9.01 -1.90
CA ILE A 215 26.19 9.95 -1.22
C ILE A 215 25.46 9.26 -0.05
N MET A 216 24.96 8.05 -0.25
CA MET A 216 24.32 7.24 0.80
C MET A 216 25.26 6.85 1.96
N GLY A 217 26.58 7.03 1.81
CA GLY A 217 27.58 6.85 2.87
C GLY A 217 27.95 8.13 3.64
N MET A 218 27.43 9.30 3.24
CA MET A 218 27.72 10.60 3.86
C MET A 218 26.88 10.86 5.13
N SER A 219 27.09 12.02 5.78
CA SER A 219 26.24 12.45 6.90
C SER A 219 24.83 12.83 6.42
N GLY A 220 23.83 12.65 7.29
CA GLY A 220 22.42 12.92 6.96
C GLY A 220 22.12 14.40 6.65
N ASP A 221 22.94 15.32 7.16
CA ASP A 221 22.86 16.74 6.85
C ASP A 221 23.33 17.03 5.42
N VAL A 222 24.50 16.51 5.03
CA VAL A 222 25.02 16.64 3.65
C VAL A 222 24.12 15.91 2.66
N GLN A 223 23.52 14.77 3.03
CA GLN A 223 22.53 14.08 2.20
C GLN A 223 21.28 14.94 1.94
N ARG A 224 20.75 15.63 2.96
CA ARG A 224 19.62 16.56 2.78
C ARG A 224 19.98 17.69 1.83
N GLU A 225 21.15 18.29 2.03
CA GLU A 225 21.58 19.46 1.26
C GLU A 225 21.87 19.10 -0.22
N LEU A 226 22.51 17.97 -0.48
CA LEU A 226 22.69 17.46 -1.85
C LEU A 226 21.33 17.15 -2.51
N MET A 227 20.34 16.64 -1.77
CA MET A 227 18.99 16.41 -2.29
C MET A 227 18.22 17.72 -2.57
N ARG A 228 18.41 18.77 -1.77
CA ARG A 228 17.87 20.12 -2.03
C ARG A 228 18.36 20.65 -3.38
N ILE A 229 19.68 20.66 -3.57
CA ILE A 229 20.35 21.12 -4.80
C ILE A 229 19.86 20.34 -6.04
N LEU A 230 19.63 19.03 -5.90
CA LEU A 230 19.10 18.18 -6.98
C LEU A 230 17.63 18.48 -7.31
N GLN A 231 16.82 18.85 -6.31
CA GLN A 231 15.43 19.21 -6.53
C GLN A 231 15.31 20.58 -7.21
N GLU A 232 16.05 21.59 -6.73
CA GLU A 232 16.07 22.94 -7.31
C GLU A 232 16.49 22.93 -8.79
N ASN A 233 17.55 22.19 -9.13
CA ASN A 233 18.00 22.05 -10.52
C ASN A 233 17.03 21.22 -11.39
N ALA A 234 16.22 20.33 -10.80
CA ALA A 234 15.19 19.58 -11.53
C ALA A 234 13.93 20.43 -11.78
N GLU A 235 13.56 21.30 -10.84
CA GLU A 235 12.41 22.20 -10.96
C GLU A 235 12.70 23.37 -11.92
N GLY A 236 13.90 23.96 -11.87
CA GLY A 236 14.31 25.00 -12.82
C GLY A 236 14.29 24.52 -14.28
N ALA A 237 14.80 23.31 -14.54
CA ALA A 237 14.81 22.72 -15.89
C ALA A 237 13.41 22.42 -16.46
N ALA A 238 12.35 22.41 -15.63
CA ALA A 238 10.97 22.25 -16.07
C ALA A 238 10.27 23.59 -16.39
N SER A 239 10.77 24.71 -15.88
CA SER A 239 10.16 26.04 -16.04
C SER A 239 10.34 26.60 -17.46
N ASP A 240 11.57 26.59 -17.97
CA ASP A 240 11.94 27.37 -19.17
C ASP A 240 11.48 26.74 -20.50
N VAL A 241 10.88 25.55 -20.46
CA VAL A 241 10.50 24.78 -21.66
C VAL A 241 9.11 25.16 -22.19
N GLU A 242 8.20 25.70 -21.37
CA GLU A 242 6.85 26.06 -21.83
C GLU A 242 6.77 27.45 -22.51
N GLU A 243 7.66 28.41 -22.20
CA GLU A 243 7.51 29.81 -22.63
C GLU A 243 8.06 30.12 -24.05
N THR A 244 8.71 29.16 -24.72
CA THR A 244 9.25 29.35 -26.09
C THR A 244 8.46 28.64 -27.20
N ALA A 245 7.36 27.96 -26.87
CA ALA A 245 6.64 27.07 -27.78
C ALA A 245 5.64 27.75 -28.74
N ASP A 246 5.55 29.09 -28.76
CA ASP A 246 4.55 29.83 -29.55
C ASP A 246 5.19 30.77 -30.61
N TYR A 247 5.95 30.18 -31.54
CA TYR A 247 6.25 30.83 -32.83
C TYR A 247 6.03 29.88 -34.02
N SER A 248 4.92 30.10 -34.73
CA SER A 248 4.53 29.32 -35.91
C SER A 248 5.37 29.69 -37.16
N THR A 249 6.62 29.24 -37.23
CA THR A 249 7.41 29.26 -38.46
C THR A 249 7.15 28.02 -39.32
N VAL A 250 6.75 28.24 -40.57
CA VAL A 250 6.27 27.20 -41.48
C VAL A 250 7.42 26.33 -42.02
N VAL A 251 7.68 25.20 -41.37
CA VAL A 251 8.56 24.14 -41.91
C VAL A 251 7.71 23.08 -42.61
N ARG A 252 7.42 23.30 -43.90
CA ARG A 252 6.66 22.37 -44.76
C ARG A 252 7.52 21.82 -45.91
N GLY A 253 8.49 20.99 -45.57
CA GLY A 253 9.25 20.15 -46.51
C GLY A 253 9.34 18.73 -45.93
N SER A 254 8.52 17.76 -46.35
CA SER A 254 8.44 17.13 -47.67
C SER A 254 9.60 16.18 -47.94
N ALA A 255 9.32 14.88 -47.85
CA ALA A 255 10.14 13.80 -48.37
C ALA A 255 9.33 13.05 -49.44
N ILE A 256 9.09 13.71 -50.57
CA ILE A 256 8.60 13.09 -51.80
C ILE A 256 9.61 13.43 -52.90
N ASP A 257 10.27 12.39 -53.38
CA ASP A 257 11.16 12.37 -54.55
C ASP A 257 10.33 12.24 -55.84
N GLY A 258 10.89 12.69 -56.97
CA GLY A 258 10.38 12.39 -58.30
C GLY A 258 9.63 13.53 -59.03
N THR A 259 10.38 14.21 -59.91
CA THR A 259 9.98 14.62 -61.28
C THR A 259 8.65 15.35 -61.51
N ILE A 260 8.72 16.58 -62.04
CA ILE A 260 8.39 16.93 -63.44
C ILE A 260 8.72 18.41 -63.68
N ASP A 261 9.10 18.75 -64.92
CA ASP A 261 9.41 20.10 -65.40
C ASP A 261 8.15 21.00 -65.50
N GLU A 262 8.31 22.32 -65.36
CA GLU A 262 7.91 23.29 -66.41
C GLU A 262 8.36 24.74 -66.05
N GLU A 263 8.25 25.64 -67.03
CA GLU A 263 8.84 26.98 -67.04
C GLU A 263 7.96 28.03 -66.31
N GLY A 264 8.56 29.08 -65.74
CA GLY A 264 7.87 30.01 -64.81
C GLY A 264 8.51 31.40 -64.70
N GLU A 265 8.70 32.05 -65.84
CA GLU A 265 9.26 33.39 -66.01
C GLU A 265 8.39 34.52 -65.40
N SER A 266 8.93 35.32 -64.47
CA SER A 266 8.57 36.74 -64.26
C SER A 266 9.51 37.44 -63.27
N ASP A 267 10.10 38.57 -63.68
CA ASP A 267 10.82 39.50 -62.79
C ASP A 267 9.88 40.31 -61.89
N ASP A 268 10.37 40.74 -60.71
CA ASP A 268 10.07 42.07 -60.15
C ASP A 268 11.08 42.43 -59.04
N GLU A 269 12.16 43.13 -59.39
CA GLU A 269 13.08 43.73 -58.41
C GLU A 269 12.54 45.06 -57.89
N LEU A 270 12.23 45.17 -56.59
CA LEU A 270 12.14 46.47 -55.91
C LEU A 270 12.82 46.44 -54.52
N PRO A 271 13.42 47.56 -54.05
CA PRO A 271 14.59 47.47 -53.19
C PRO A 271 14.35 47.71 -51.69
N ASP A 272 15.35 47.24 -50.93
CA ASP A 272 15.75 47.64 -49.58
C ASP A 272 15.45 49.11 -49.22
N SER A 273 14.73 49.33 -48.10
CA SER A 273 14.58 50.63 -47.43
C SER A 273 13.96 50.53 -46.01
N THR A 274 14.66 49.90 -45.04
CA THR A 274 14.30 50.05 -43.60
C THR A 274 15.49 50.29 -42.66
N ALA A 275 16.42 51.17 -43.06
CA ALA A 275 17.41 51.74 -42.14
C ALA A 275 16.89 53.02 -41.45
N ILE A 276 15.96 52.88 -40.49
CA ILE A 276 15.47 54.01 -39.68
C ILE A 276 16.43 54.25 -38.51
N LEU A 277 17.05 55.43 -38.47
CA LEU A 277 17.98 55.82 -37.41
C LEU A 277 17.28 55.94 -36.05
N ASP A 278 17.90 55.37 -35.01
CA ASP A 278 17.70 55.86 -33.65
C ASP A 278 18.12 57.33 -33.58
N ARG A 279 17.25 58.17 -33.00
CA ARG A 279 17.45 59.61 -32.88
C ARG A 279 16.69 60.21 -31.71
N SER A 280 16.68 59.52 -30.57
CA SER A 280 15.78 59.80 -29.43
C SER A 280 16.47 60.22 -28.12
N THR A 281 17.70 60.76 -28.18
CA THR A 281 18.57 60.98 -27.00
C THR A 281 19.25 62.35 -26.86
N ILE A 282 18.78 63.41 -27.56
CA ILE A 282 19.26 64.79 -27.34
C ILE A 282 18.13 65.82 -27.37
N ILE A 283 17.64 66.20 -26.18
CA ILE A 283 17.13 67.53 -25.72
C ILE A 283 16.54 67.33 -24.30
N GLU A 284 16.49 68.41 -23.50
CA GLU A 284 16.01 68.47 -22.10
C GLU A 284 16.90 67.82 -21.00
N ARG A 285 17.88 68.60 -20.51
CA ARG A 285 18.26 68.68 -19.08
C ARG A 285 19.24 69.83 -18.78
N ILE A 286 18.78 71.07 -18.91
CA ILE A 286 19.36 72.21 -18.19
C ILE A 286 18.22 73.05 -17.65
N ASP A 287 17.98 72.99 -16.35
CA ASP A 287 17.41 74.11 -15.62
C ASP A 287 17.92 74.15 -14.19
N HIS A 288 18.13 75.37 -13.71
CA HIS A 288 18.42 75.81 -12.34
C HIS A 288 19.04 74.84 -11.30
N GLU A 289 20.34 75.04 -11.00
CA GLU A 289 20.79 75.14 -9.60
C GLU A 289 21.80 76.29 -9.37
N ASN A 290 21.52 77.06 -8.31
CA ASN A 290 22.49 77.65 -7.37
C ASN A 290 23.70 78.44 -7.92
N GLY A 291 23.50 79.73 -8.19
CA GLY A 291 24.58 80.69 -8.39
C GLY A 291 25.20 81.22 -7.09
N THR A 292 26.37 80.72 -6.69
CA THR A 292 27.27 81.40 -5.72
C THR A 292 28.75 81.14 -6.02
N THR A 293 29.46 82.13 -6.56
CA THR A 293 30.75 82.67 -6.05
C THR A 293 31.29 83.76 -7.00
N ALA A 294 32.22 84.57 -6.52
CA ALA A 294 32.73 85.75 -7.25
C ALA A 294 34.03 85.46 -8.02
N VAL A 295 34.17 86.05 -9.22
CA VAL A 295 35.41 86.60 -9.83
C VAL A 295 34.97 87.33 -11.13
N LYS A 296 34.91 88.66 -11.19
CA LYS A 296 36.02 89.64 -11.30
C LYS A 296 36.69 89.67 -12.68
N THR A 297 36.14 90.45 -13.62
CA THR A 297 36.80 91.18 -14.75
C THR A 297 35.70 91.87 -15.60
N LYS A 298 35.85 93.02 -16.28
CA LYS A 298 36.63 94.27 -16.10
C LYS A 298 36.25 95.17 -17.32
N MET A 299 36.11 96.48 -17.14
CA MET A 299 35.81 97.48 -18.19
C MET A 299 34.38 97.41 -18.77
N GLY A 300 33.77 98.51 -19.22
CA GLY A 300 34.25 99.90 -19.25
C GLY A 300 33.08 100.89 -19.17
N ALA A 301 33.35 102.10 -18.68
CA ALA A 301 32.36 103.17 -18.52
C ALA A 301 32.70 104.35 -19.44
N THR A 302 31.65 105.01 -19.93
CA THR A 302 31.64 106.41 -20.39
C THR A 302 30.23 106.96 -20.20
N ASP A 303 29.96 107.53 -19.02
CA ASP A 303 29.11 108.71 -18.96
C ASP A 303 29.90 109.89 -19.56
N GLU A 304 29.23 110.84 -20.21
CA GLU A 304 29.43 112.30 -20.02
C GLU A 304 28.54 113.12 -21.00
N ASP A 305 28.07 114.26 -20.48
CA ASP A 305 27.62 115.49 -21.15
C ASP A 305 26.88 115.48 -22.51
N ASN A 306 25.67 116.07 -22.51
CA ASN A 306 25.58 117.45 -23.02
C ASN A 306 24.40 118.26 -22.42
N SER A 307 24.67 119.52 -22.08
CA SER A 307 23.69 120.55 -21.68
C SER A 307 23.10 121.26 -22.91
N TYR A 308 21.81 121.62 -22.97
CA TYR A 308 21.15 122.81 -22.38
C TYR A 308 21.52 124.16 -23.03
N LEU A 309 20.58 125.12 -23.00
CA LEU A 309 20.53 126.44 -23.69
C LEU A 309 20.09 126.34 -25.17
N ASN A 310 19.07 127.03 -25.71
CA ASN A 310 18.44 128.38 -25.54
C ASN A 310 19.20 129.58 -26.14
N GLU A 311 18.41 130.45 -26.81
CA GLU A 311 18.63 131.90 -27.06
C GLU A 311 19.84 132.28 -27.96
N ASP A 312 19.87 133.39 -28.72
CA ASP A 312 18.82 134.26 -29.30
C ASP A 312 19.43 135.13 -30.44
N ASP A 313 18.56 135.84 -31.17
CA ASP A 313 18.79 137.14 -31.88
C ASP A 313 19.75 137.32 -33.09
N ASN A 314 19.46 138.44 -33.80
CA ASN A 314 20.25 139.21 -34.78
C ASN A 314 20.52 138.61 -36.19
N GLU A 315 20.02 139.23 -37.27
CA GLU A 315 20.43 140.50 -37.94
C GLU A 315 21.67 140.35 -38.84
N ASP A 316 21.79 140.98 -40.01
CA ASP A 316 20.81 141.64 -40.89
C ASP A 316 21.43 141.68 -42.32
N ASN A 317 20.65 141.51 -43.40
CA ASN A 317 21.21 141.59 -44.77
C ASN A 317 20.22 141.99 -45.89
N LYS A 318 19.62 143.17 -45.73
CA LYS A 318 19.42 144.19 -46.79
C LYS A 318 19.73 143.79 -48.26
N ILE A 319 18.68 143.57 -49.06
CA ILE A 319 18.63 143.93 -50.50
C ILE A 319 17.18 144.33 -50.84
N SER A 320 17.01 145.37 -51.65
CA SER A 320 15.71 146.00 -51.94
C SER A 320 15.39 146.02 -53.44
N SER A 321 14.35 145.29 -53.87
CA SER A 321 13.58 145.54 -55.11
C SER A 321 12.36 144.59 -55.22
N SER A 322 11.46 144.83 -56.18
CA SER A 322 10.46 143.88 -56.72
C SER A 322 9.36 143.36 -55.77
N ASP A 323 8.34 144.20 -55.49
CA ASP A 323 7.10 143.83 -54.78
C ASP A 323 6.16 142.87 -55.57
N GLY A 324 6.62 142.34 -56.71
CA GLY A 324 5.99 141.22 -57.42
C GLY A 324 6.47 139.87 -56.89
N GLU A 325 7.79 139.68 -56.82
CA GLU A 325 8.42 138.46 -56.30
C GLU A 325 8.06 138.22 -54.84
N ALA A 326 7.98 139.28 -54.03
CA ALA A 326 7.54 139.19 -52.63
C ALA A 326 6.09 138.70 -52.43
N LYS A 327 5.25 138.71 -53.48
CA LYS A 327 3.89 138.14 -53.46
C LYS A 327 3.88 136.69 -53.97
N GLN A 328 4.65 136.39 -55.02
CA GLN A 328 4.86 135.00 -55.44
C GLN A 328 5.52 134.17 -54.33
N LEU A 329 6.56 134.69 -53.67
CA LEU A 329 7.24 134.04 -52.55
C LEU A 329 6.31 133.82 -51.35
N ARG A 330 5.42 134.76 -51.02
CA ARG A 330 4.39 134.54 -49.98
C ARG A 330 3.43 133.42 -50.38
N ALA A 331 2.99 133.39 -51.65
CA ALA A 331 2.10 132.33 -52.15
C ALA A 331 2.78 130.95 -52.21
N THR A 332 4.08 130.86 -52.54
CA THR A 332 4.82 129.59 -52.43
C THR A 332 5.12 129.22 -50.99
N ILE A 333 5.42 130.17 -50.09
CA ILE A 333 5.58 129.90 -48.65
C ILE A 333 4.27 129.38 -48.06
N GLU A 334 3.13 130.02 -48.33
CA GLU A 334 1.81 129.57 -47.85
C GLU A 334 1.43 128.19 -48.45
N LYS A 335 1.71 127.97 -49.74
CA LYS A 335 1.52 126.66 -50.37
C LYS A 335 2.42 125.58 -49.75
N LEU A 336 3.69 125.88 -49.51
CA LEU A 336 4.65 124.95 -48.89
C LEU A 336 4.31 124.69 -47.41
N GLN A 337 3.84 125.70 -46.67
CA GLN A 337 3.32 125.54 -45.31
C GLN A 337 2.08 124.65 -45.30
N LYS A 338 1.14 124.84 -46.24
CA LYS A 338 -0.03 123.97 -46.40
C LYS A 338 0.37 122.54 -46.75
N GLN A 339 1.29 122.35 -47.70
CA GLN A 339 1.83 121.04 -48.07
C GLN A 339 2.61 120.39 -46.91
N LEU A 340 3.31 121.16 -46.07
CA LEU A 340 4.01 120.67 -44.87
C LEU A 340 3.00 120.23 -43.79
N VAL A 341 1.90 120.96 -43.61
CA VAL A 341 0.81 120.57 -42.70
C VAL A 341 0.06 119.34 -43.20
N GLU A 342 -0.24 119.28 -44.50
CA GLU A 342 -0.86 118.10 -45.14
C GLU A 342 0.06 116.87 -45.05
N SER A 343 1.36 117.03 -45.33
CA SER A 343 2.37 115.98 -45.19
C SER A 343 2.50 115.51 -43.74
N ARG A 344 2.59 116.42 -42.75
CA ARG A 344 2.64 116.06 -41.32
C ARG A 344 1.35 115.39 -40.85
N GLN A 345 0.20 115.69 -41.47
CA GLN A 345 -1.04 114.99 -41.16
C GLN A 345 -1.11 113.61 -41.81
N GLN A 346 -0.57 113.44 -43.03
CA GLN A 346 -0.38 112.12 -43.64
C GLN A 346 0.60 111.26 -42.83
N GLU A 347 1.70 111.84 -42.38
CA GLU A 347 2.69 111.21 -41.48
C GLU A 347 2.05 110.70 -40.19
N ARG A 348 1.28 111.54 -39.48
CA ARG A 348 0.49 111.12 -38.30
C ARG A 348 -0.50 110.00 -38.61
N ASN A 349 -1.23 110.11 -39.72
CA ASN A 349 -2.22 109.11 -40.10
C ASN A 349 -1.56 107.75 -40.42
N LEU A 350 -0.40 107.76 -41.09
CA LEU A 350 0.39 106.55 -41.36
C LEU A 350 0.99 105.97 -40.08
N LEU A 351 1.44 106.82 -39.15
CA LEU A 351 1.99 106.38 -37.87
C LEU A 351 0.90 105.72 -36.99
N LEU A 352 -0.31 106.29 -36.96
CA LEU A 352 -1.49 105.66 -36.35
C LEU A 352 -1.85 104.33 -37.02
N GLN A 353 -1.81 104.23 -38.36
CA GLN A 353 -2.03 102.94 -39.06
C GLN A 353 -0.96 101.90 -38.76
N VAL A 354 0.31 102.32 -38.58
CA VAL A 354 1.40 101.43 -38.15
C VAL A 354 1.17 100.96 -36.71
N ASP A 355 0.76 101.85 -35.80
CA ASP A 355 0.43 101.49 -34.41
C ASP A 355 -0.79 100.55 -34.34
N GLU A 356 -1.84 100.80 -35.12
CA GLU A 356 -3.02 99.92 -35.25
C GLU A 356 -2.64 98.54 -35.80
N MET A 357 -1.84 98.46 -36.86
CA MET A 357 -1.36 97.18 -37.40
C MET A 357 -0.43 96.45 -36.42
N GLN A 358 0.44 97.16 -35.70
CA GLN A 358 1.28 96.56 -34.66
C GLN A 358 0.45 96.06 -33.49
N ALA A 359 -0.58 96.79 -33.06
CA ALA A 359 -1.49 96.37 -31.99
C ALA A 359 -2.29 95.13 -32.42
N HIS A 360 -2.81 95.10 -33.65
CA HIS A 360 -3.49 93.95 -34.22
C HIS A 360 -2.55 92.73 -34.32
N HIS A 361 -1.32 92.91 -34.79
CA HIS A 361 -0.34 91.82 -34.89
C HIS A 361 0.06 91.26 -33.51
N LYS A 362 0.27 92.14 -32.51
CA LYS A 362 0.53 91.73 -31.11
C LYS A 362 -0.67 90.99 -30.50
N ALA A 363 -1.90 91.45 -30.74
CA ALA A 363 -3.10 90.75 -30.28
C ALA A 363 -3.26 89.37 -30.93
N GLU A 364 -2.99 89.26 -32.23
CA GLU A 364 -3.06 88.00 -32.98
C GLU A 364 -1.96 87.01 -32.54
N MET A 365 -0.74 87.49 -32.27
CA MET A 365 0.35 86.69 -31.67
C MET A 365 -0.09 86.11 -30.31
N ILE A 366 -0.57 86.95 -29.40
CA ILE A 366 -1.07 86.51 -28.07
C ILE A 366 -2.24 85.52 -28.22
N ARG A 367 -3.11 85.71 -29.22
CA ARG A 367 -4.22 84.78 -29.52
C ARG A 367 -3.70 83.40 -29.97
N LEU A 368 -2.68 83.37 -30.83
CA LEU A 368 -2.07 82.13 -31.31
C LEU A 368 -1.25 81.42 -30.22
N GLU A 369 -0.49 82.16 -29.42
CA GLU A 369 0.23 81.65 -28.25
C GLU A 369 -0.75 81.04 -27.23
N SER A 370 -1.85 81.74 -26.91
CA SER A 370 -2.89 81.23 -26.03
C SER A 370 -3.57 79.96 -26.57
N GLN A 371 -3.75 79.85 -27.90
CA GLN A 371 -4.30 78.63 -28.50
C GLN A 371 -3.30 77.47 -28.48
N SER A 372 -2.01 77.74 -28.70
CA SER A 372 -0.94 76.75 -28.57
C SER A 372 -0.84 76.19 -27.14
N ILE A 373 -0.82 77.08 -26.14
CA ILE A 373 -0.81 76.70 -24.72
C ILE A 373 -2.06 75.91 -24.32
N GLN A 374 -3.25 76.28 -24.86
CA GLN A 374 -4.47 75.54 -24.59
C GLN A 374 -4.48 74.15 -25.24
N ALA A 375 -3.94 74.01 -26.46
CA ALA A 375 -3.77 72.72 -27.10
C ALA A 375 -2.77 71.83 -26.33
N ALA A 376 -1.63 72.38 -25.90
CA ALA A 376 -0.65 71.67 -25.09
C ALA A 376 -1.28 71.11 -23.80
N ARG A 377 -2.03 71.93 -23.05
CA ARG A 377 -2.75 71.48 -21.84
C ARG A 377 -3.77 70.38 -22.10
N LEU A 378 -4.51 70.43 -23.21
CA LEU A 378 -5.45 69.35 -23.58
C LEU A 378 -4.72 68.04 -23.92
N HIS A 379 -3.50 68.11 -24.46
CA HIS A 379 -2.64 66.95 -24.64
C HIS A 379 -2.09 66.44 -23.29
N GLU A 380 -1.60 67.31 -22.41
CA GLU A 380 -1.17 66.96 -21.04
C GLU A 380 -2.29 66.29 -20.24
N GLU A 381 -3.50 66.86 -20.24
CA GLU A 381 -4.69 66.28 -19.58
C GLU A 381 -5.02 64.89 -20.14
N LYS A 382 -4.96 64.71 -21.47
CA LYS A 382 -5.17 63.41 -22.11
C LYS A 382 -4.12 62.38 -21.67
N TYR A 383 -2.84 62.72 -21.74
CA TYR A 383 -1.77 61.81 -21.35
C TYR A 383 -1.79 61.52 -19.85
N MET A 384 -2.14 62.48 -18.99
CA MET A 384 -2.35 62.26 -17.56
C MET A 384 -3.52 61.32 -17.27
N HIS A 385 -4.59 61.36 -18.06
CA HIS A 385 -5.70 60.41 -17.97
C HIS A 385 -5.25 59.00 -18.40
N GLU A 386 -4.59 58.88 -19.55
CA GLU A 386 -4.06 57.62 -20.09
C GLU A 386 -3.03 56.96 -19.15
N ILE A 387 -2.11 57.74 -18.58
CA ILE A 387 -1.17 57.29 -17.53
C ILE A 387 -1.91 56.84 -16.26
N SER A 388 -3.03 57.48 -15.91
CA SER A 388 -3.82 57.08 -14.73
C SER A 388 -4.61 55.79 -14.97
N GLU A 389 -5.14 55.60 -16.17
CA GLU A 389 -5.80 54.36 -16.59
C GLU A 389 -4.80 53.19 -16.66
N LEU A 390 -3.64 53.39 -17.29
CA LEU A 390 -2.56 52.40 -17.34
C LEU A 390 -2.03 52.02 -15.96
N LYS A 391 -1.91 52.98 -15.03
CA LYS A 391 -1.59 52.69 -13.61
C LYS A 391 -2.68 51.87 -12.92
N GLY A 392 -3.95 52.19 -13.15
CA GLY A 392 -5.08 51.41 -12.63
C GLY A 392 -5.09 49.97 -13.16
N ASN A 393 -4.81 49.78 -14.45
CA ASN A 393 -4.72 48.47 -15.08
C ASN A 393 -3.51 47.67 -14.57
N LEU A 394 -2.34 48.29 -14.39
CA LEU A 394 -1.18 47.64 -13.76
C LEU A 394 -1.46 47.19 -12.32
N GLU A 395 -2.13 48.02 -11.52
CA GLU A 395 -2.44 47.67 -10.13
C GLU A 395 -3.53 46.58 -10.04
N HIS A 396 -4.49 46.57 -10.98
CA HIS A 396 -5.42 45.45 -11.14
C HIS A 396 -4.70 44.15 -11.52
N LEU A 397 -3.75 44.19 -12.46
CA LEU A 397 -2.96 43.03 -12.86
C LEU A 397 -2.09 42.51 -11.70
N ARG A 398 -1.47 43.38 -10.90
CA ARG A 398 -0.77 42.99 -9.66
C ARG A 398 -1.70 42.31 -8.65
N SER A 399 -2.91 42.85 -8.44
CA SER A 399 -3.91 42.22 -7.57
C SER A 399 -4.41 40.88 -8.10
N ALA A 400 -4.35 40.65 -9.42
CA ALA A 400 -4.67 39.37 -10.04
C ALA A 400 -3.51 38.36 -9.93
N ASP A 401 -2.25 38.80 -10.07
CA ASP A 401 -1.05 37.98 -9.87
C ASP A 401 -0.92 37.49 -8.43
N VAL A 402 -1.12 38.36 -7.43
CA VAL A 402 -1.14 37.95 -6.01
C VAL A 402 -2.21 36.87 -5.76
N LYS A 403 -3.43 37.05 -6.27
CA LYS A 403 -4.50 36.03 -6.17
C LYS A 403 -4.19 34.76 -6.95
N CYS A 404 -3.45 34.84 -8.05
CA CYS A 404 -2.98 33.68 -8.79
C CYS A 404 -1.97 32.87 -7.98
N LYS A 405 -1.08 33.54 -7.24
CA LYS A 405 -0.12 32.93 -6.30
C LYS A 405 -0.82 32.31 -5.10
N GLU A 406 -1.72 33.04 -4.43
CA GLU A 406 -2.59 32.51 -3.36
C GLU A 406 -3.35 31.25 -3.81
N MET A 407 -3.91 31.24 -5.02
CA MET A 407 -4.61 30.08 -5.58
C MET A 407 -3.66 28.92 -5.98
N LYS A 408 -2.42 29.21 -6.39
CA LYS A 408 -1.39 28.17 -6.63
C LYS A 408 -0.95 27.51 -5.33
N GLU A 409 -0.73 28.30 -4.27
CA GLU A 409 -0.39 27.84 -2.92
C GLU A 409 -1.52 27.03 -2.27
N GLU A 410 -2.79 27.41 -2.49
CA GLU A 410 -3.95 26.60 -2.09
C GLU A 410 -3.97 25.26 -2.85
N VAL A 411 -3.66 25.26 -4.15
CA VAL A 411 -3.63 24.03 -4.97
C VAL A 411 -2.46 23.10 -4.61
N THR A 412 -1.29 23.61 -4.22
CA THR A 412 -0.21 22.76 -3.69
C THR A 412 -0.59 22.19 -2.32
N ARG A 413 -1.10 23.00 -1.39
CA ARG A 413 -1.54 22.49 -0.08
C ARG A 413 -2.63 21.42 -0.22
N LEU A 414 -3.58 21.59 -1.13
CA LEU A 414 -4.63 20.59 -1.41
C LEU A 414 -4.09 19.31 -2.08
N ARG A 415 -2.94 19.36 -2.77
CA ARG A 415 -2.23 18.15 -3.24
C ARG A 415 -1.54 17.44 -2.08
N ASP A 416 -0.86 18.17 -1.21
CA ASP A 416 -0.21 17.60 -0.02
C ASP A 416 -1.25 16.93 0.91
N GLU A 417 -2.40 17.57 1.12
CA GLU A 417 -3.54 17.01 1.83
C GLU A 417 -4.07 15.73 1.15
N LEU A 418 -4.17 15.71 -0.19
CA LEU A 418 -4.57 14.52 -0.95
C LEU A 418 -3.57 13.37 -0.83
N ASP A 419 -2.26 13.63 -0.86
CA ASP A 419 -1.25 12.57 -0.76
C ASP A 419 -1.12 12.02 0.66
N VAL A 420 -1.30 12.86 1.69
CA VAL A 420 -1.48 12.39 3.07
C VAL A 420 -2.73 11.52 3.21
N LEU A 421 -3.84 11.89 2.55
CA LEU A 421 -5.07 11.09 2.53
C LEU A 421 -4.88 9.76 1.76
N ASN A 422 -4.24 9.76 0.60
CA ASN A 422 -3.90 8.57 -0.18
C ASN A 422 -3.06 7.59 0.66
N PHE A 423 -2.00 8.06 1.32
CA PHE A 423 -1.18 7.25 2.22
C PHE A 423 -1.95 6.73 3.44
N SER A 424 -2.95 7.49 3.93
CA SER A 424 -3.87 7.01 4.97
C SER A 424 -4.82 5.92 4.46
N GLN A 425 -5.28 6.02 3.21
CA GLN A 425 -6.15 5.05 2.54
C GLN A 425 -5.41 3.73 2.27
N GLU A 426 -4.14 3.77 1.83
CA GLU A 426 -3.31 2.57 1.67
C GLU A 426 -3.10 1.83 3.01
N LYS A 427 -2.84 2.57 4.09
CA LYS A 427 -2.76 2.00 5.44
C LYS A 427 -4.09 1.39 5.88
N LEU A 428 -5.20 2.06 5.62
CA LEU A 428 -6.53 1.57 5.96
C LEU A 428 -6.83 0.27 5.19
N ALA A 429 -6.63 0.24 3.87
CA ALA A 429 -6.79 -0.95 3.03
C ALA A 429 -5.87 -2.11 3.47
N PHE A 430 -4.62 -1.82 3.91
CA PHE A 430 -3.75 -2.83 4.51
C PHE A 430 -4.35 -3.38 5.81
N THR A 431 -4.88 -2.54 6.70
CA THR A 431 -5.54 -3.01 7.94
C THR A 431 -6.84 -3.79 7.67
N GLU A 432 -7.61 -3.41 6.65
CA GLU A 432 -8.80 -4.15 6.20
C GLU A 432 -8.44 -5.54 5.66
N GLU A 433 -7.36 -5.66 4.88
CA GLU A 433 -6.87 -6.96 4.39
C GLU A 433 -6.32 -7.83 5.53
N GLN A 434 -5.70 -7.25 6.57
CA GLN A 434 -5.34 -7.99 7.79
C GLN A 434 -6.57 -8.42 8.59
N LEU A 435 -7.62 -7.57 8.68
CA LEU A 435 -8.91 -7.95 9.28
C LEU A 435 -9.60 -9.06 8.48
N ARG A 436 -9.57 -9.02 7.14
CA ARG A 436 -10.11 -10.08 6.27
C ARG A 436 -9.41 -11.41 6.54
N LYS A 437 -8.06 -11.44 6.52
CA LYS A 437 -7.25 -12.62 6.90
C LYS A 437 -7.53 -13.09 8.34
N CYS A 438 -7.85 -12.17 9.26
CA CYS A 438 -8.20 -12.52 10.64
C CYS A 438 -9.64 -13.03 10.83
N ARG A 439 -10.54 -12.78 9.86
CA ARG A 439 -11.89 -13.35 9.81
C ARG A 439 -11.87 -14.73 9.16
N GLU A 440 -11.13 -14.87 8.06
CA GLU A 440 -10.80 -16.16 7.41
C GLU A 440 -10.22 -17.17 8.43
N LYS A 441 -9.20 -16.77 9.20
CA LYS A 441 -8.66 -17.59 10.31
C LYS A 441 -9.64 -17.88 11.45
N LEU A 442 -10.68 -17.08 11.66
CA LEU A 442 -11.71 -17.36 12.67
C LEU A 442 -12.74 -18.37 12.16
N GLU A 443 -13.01 -18.37 10.86
CA GLU A 443 -13.82 -19.36 10.16
C GLU A 443 -13.11 -20.73 10.16
N ASP A 444 -11.81 -20.77 9.83
CA ASP A 444 -10.95 -21.97 9.98
C ASP A 444 -11.01 -22.57 11.40
N ILE A 445 -10.95 -21.72 12.43
CA ILE A 445 -11.04 -22.13 13.85
C ILE A 445 -12.45 -22.62 14.21
N GLY A 446 -13.49 -22.03 13.60
CA GLY A 446 -14.88 -22.49 13.73
C GLY A 446 -15.09 -23.89 13.15
N ASP A 447 -14.53 -24.16 11.97
CA ASP A 447 -14.56 -25.47 11.33
C ASP A 447 -13.69 -26.49 12.07
N ALA A 448 -12.51 -26.10 12.56
CA ALA A 448 -11.66 -26.94 13.40
C ALA A 448 -12.35 -27.32 14.72
N LYS A 449 -13.03 -26.38 15.39
CA LYS A 449 -13.87 -26.65 16.57
C LYS A 449 -15.03 -27.58 16.23
N SER A 450 -15.69 -27.35 15.10
CA SER A 450 -16.79 -28.20 14.61
C SER A 450 -16.30 -29.60 14.18
N ALA A 451 -15.01 -29.78 13.86
CA ALA A 451 -14.37 -31.08 13.66
C ALA A 451 -14.01 -31.74 15.00
N LEU A 452 -13.47 -30.98 15.97
CA LEU A 452 -13.14 -31.47 17.30
C LEU A 452 -14.39 -32.00 18.03
N GLU A 453 -15.50 -31.25 18.04
CA GLU A 453 -16.76 -31.68 18.64
C GLU A 453 -17.32 -32.98 18.00
N ARG A 454 -17.03 -33.20 16.70
CA ARG A 454 -17.37 -34.46 16.02
C ARG A 454 -16.45 -35.62 16.44
N GLU A 455 -15.15 -35.38 16.60
CA GLU A 455 -14.23 -36.41 17.11
C GLU A 455 -14.48 -36.72 18.60
N GLU A 456 -14.77 -35.73 19.45
CA GLU A 456 -15.15 -35.93 20.85
C GLU A 456 -16.45 -36.74 20.98
N LYS A 457 -17.44 -36.46 20.13
CA LYS A 457 -18.70 -37.24 20.05
C LYS A 457 -18.49 -38.66 19.51
N ALA A 458 -17.56 -38.86 18.57
CA ALA A 458 -17.19 -40.19 18.08
C ALA A 458 -16.39 -40.99 19.13
N HIS A 459 -15.51 -40.32 19.87
CA HIS A 459 -14.66 -40.91 20.91
C HIS A 459 -15.48 -41.31 22.14
N SER A 460 -16.36 -40.44 22.66
CA SER A 460 -17.32 -40.78 23.73
C SER A 460 -18.19 -41.97 23.34
N ALA A 461 -18.80 -41.96 22.15
CA ALA A 461 -19.53 -43.10 21.61
C ALA A 461 -18.65 -44.35 21.32
N SER A 462 -17.32 -44.25 21.40
CA SER A 462 -16.41 -45.41 21.39
C SER A 462 -16.08 -45.89 22.82
N VAL A 463 -15.89 -44.97 23.78
CA VAL A 463 -15.72 -45.28 25.21
C VAL A 463 -16.97 -46.00 25.74
N ASP A 464 -18.17 -45.52 25.41
CA ASP A 464 -19.45 -46.16 25.79
C ASP A 464 -19.52 -47.62 25.28
N ARG A 465 -19.02 -47.88 24.06
CA ARG A 465 -18.94 -49.23 23.48
C ARG A 465 -17.86 -50.09 24.15
N CYS A 466 -16.73 -49.52 24.53
CA CYS A 466 -15.72 -50.23 25.33
C CYS A 466 -16.30 -50.62 26.70
N VAL A 467 -16.97 -49.71 27.40
CA VAL A 467 -17.64 -49.98 28.69
C VAL A 467 -18.76 -51.01 28.54
N ALA A 468 -19.53 -50.99 27.45
CA ALA A 468 -20.52 -52.03 27.16
C ALA A 468 -19.85 -53.42 26.98
N LEU A 469 -18.79 -53.51 26.18
CA LEU A 469 -18.03 -54.75 25.96
C LEU A 469 -17.32 -55.24 27.24
N GLU A 470 -16.84 -54.35 28.10
CA GLU A 470 -16.29 -54.71 29.41
C GLU A 470 -17.34 -55.29 30.35
N ASN A 471 -18.57 -54.74 30.31
CA ASN A 471 -19.71 -55.28 31.05
C ASN A 471 -20.17 -56.65 30.50
N GLU A 472 -20.21 -56.84 29.18
CA GLU A 472 -20.45 -58.16 28.57
C GLU A 472 -19.37 -59.17 28.95
N LEU A 473 -18.10 -58.78 28.92
CA LEU A 473 -16.96 -59.61 29.34
C LEU A 473 -17.03 -59.92 30.85
N ALA A 474 -17.49 -58.99 31.67
CA ALA A 474 -17.77 -59.22 33.09
C ALA A 474 -18.90 -60.24 33.33
N GLN A 475 -19.94 -60.25 32.50
CA GLN A 475 -21.00 -61.28 32.51
C GLN A 475 -20.52 -62.64 31.98
N MET A 476 -19.61 -62.64 30.99
CA MET A 476 -19.05 -63.87 30.42
C MET A 476 -18.01 -64.55 31.33
N LYS A 477 -17.34 -63.83 32.23
CA LYS A 477 -16.40 -64.39 33.23
C LYS A 477 -17.02 -65.50 34.12
N PRO A 478 -18.15 -65.28 34.83
CA PRO A 478 -18.79 -66.34 35.62
C PRO A 478 -19.37 -67.47 34.76
N LEU A 479 -19.89 -67.18 33.57
CA LEU A 479 -20.36 -68.22 32.63
C LEU A 479 -19.22 -69.12 32.15
N LYS A 480 -18.05 -68.54 31.81
CA LYS A 480 -16.84 -69.31 31.50
C LYS A 480 -16.40 -70.15 32.70
N ARG A 481 -16.43 -69.60 33.92
CA ARG A 481 -16.12 -70.37 35.13
C ARG A 481 -17.07 -71.56 35.31
N GLN A 482 -18.38 -71.36 35.14
CA GLN A 482 -19.36 -72.44 35.18
C GLN A 482 -19.09 -73.49 34.10
N LEU A 483 -18.72 -73.09 32.87
CA LEU A 483 -18.36 -74.00 31.79
C LEU A 483 -17.12 -74.85 32.14
N GLU A 484 -16.06 -74.27 32.71
CA GLU A 484 -14.90 -75.04 33.18
C GLU A 484 -15.26 -75.95 34.37
N GLU A 485 -16.12 -75.50 35.31
CA GLU A 485 -16.62 -76.36 36.38
C GLU A 485 -17.50 -77.52 35.87
N TYR A 486 -18.25 -77.34 34.77
CA TYR A 486 -18.97 -78.41 34.10
C TYR A 486 -18.05 -79.36 33.32
N LYS A 487 -16.98 -78.85 32.68
CA LYS A 487 -15.95 -79.67 32.05
C LYS A 487 -15.23 -80.55 33.07
N VAL A 488 -14.83 -80.00 34.22
CA VAL A 488 -14.19 -80.77 35.30
C VAL A 488 -15.13 -81.87 35.79
N ARG A 489 -16.40 -81.54 36.07
CA ARG A 489 -17.41 -82.56 36.44
C ARG A 489 -17.64 -83.61 35.34
N ALA A 490 -17.53 -83.23 34.06
CA ALA A 490 -17.61 -84.17 32.96
C ALA A 490 -16.39 -85.11 32.96
N THR A 491 -15.16 -84.60 33.06
CA THR A 491 -13.95 -85.44 33.14
C THR A 491 -13.93 -86.31 34.40
N ASP A 492 -14.41 -85.81 35.54
CA ASP A 492 -14.56 -86.62 36.77
C ASP A 492 -15.56 -87.77 36.55
N SER A 493 -16.66 -87.51 35.85
CA SER A 493 -17.64 -88.54 35.48
C SER A 493 -17.12 -89.53 34.44
N GLU A 494 -16.25 -89.09 33.52
CA GLU A 494 -15.56 -89.96 32.56
C GLU A 494 -14.51 -90.86 33.24
N VAL A 495 -13.78 -90.34 34.23
CA VAL A 495 -12.88 -91.11 35.09
C VAL A 495 -13.68 -92.13 35.91
N ALA A 496 -14.76 -91.73 36.59
CA ALA A 496 -15.61 -92.67 37.34
C ALA A 496 -16.25 -93.73 36.43
N LEU A 497 -16.62 -93.38 35.18
CA LEU A 497 -17.06 -94.35 34.18
C LEU A 497 -15.93 -95.26 33.69
N ALA A 498 -14.69 -94.77 33.60
CA ALA A 498 -13.52 -95.60 33.28
C ALA A 498 -13.21 -96.59 34.41
N GLU A 499 -13.25 -96.15 35.67
CA GLU A 499 -13.12 -97.01 36.86
C GLU A 499 -14.24 -98.08 36.90
N CYS A 500 -15.49 -97.70 36.67
CA CYS A 500 -16.60 -98.65 36.59
C CYS A 500 -16.44 -99.64 35.42
N ARG A 501 -15.90 -99.21 34.27
CA ARG A 501 -15.59 -100.09 33.13
C ARG A 501 -14.44 -101.04 33.45
N GLU A 502 -13.43 -100.57 34.17
CA GLU A 502 -12.28 -101.34 34.62
C GLU A 502 -12.69 -102.41 35.66
N ASP A 503 -13.55 -102.08 36.63
CA ASP A 503 -14.09 -103.07 37.57
C ASP A 503 -15.04 -104.06 36.89
N LEU A 504 -15.86 -103.64 35.92
CA LEU A 504 -16.62 -104.55 35.07
C LEU A 504 -15.71 -105.45 34.21
N ARG A 505 -14.54 -104.96 33.77
CA ARG A 505 -13.54 -105.77 33.06
C ARG A 505 -12.94 -106.82 33.99
N ARG A 506 -12.48 -106.42 35.19
CA ARG A 506 -11.95 -107.31 36.24
C ARG A 506 -12.96 -108.39 36.64
N LEU A 507 -14.24 -108.04 36.77
CA LEU A 507 -15.32 -109.00 37.08
C LEU A 507 -15.53 -110.01 35.94
N ARG A 508 -15.46 -109.57 34.67
CA ARG A 508 -15.59 -110.46 33.50
C ARG A 508 -14.39 -111.38 33.32
N GLU A 509 -13.17 -110.86 33.48
CA GLU A 509 -11.93 -111.66 33.43
C GLU A 509 -11.92 -112.73 34.55
N LYS A 510 -12.34 -112.37 35.76
CA LYS A 510 -12.56 -113.34 36.86
C LYS A 510 -13.65 -114.36 36.55
N SER A 511 -14.77 -113.94 35.96
CA SER A 511 -15.86 -114.85 35.56
C SER A 511 -15.38 -115.88 34.55
N PHE A 512 -14.65 -115.47 33.52
CA PHE A 512 -14.14 -116.35 32.47
C PHE A 512 -13.07 -117.33 33.01
N GLY A 513 -12.19 -116.86 33.90
CA GLY A 513 -11.23 -117.72 34.60
C GLY A 513 -11.91 -118.77 35.49
N LEU A 514 -12.93 -118.37 36.26
CA LEU A 514 -13.72 -119.29 37.08
C LEU A 514 -14.53 -120.28 36.24
N GLU A 515 -15.05 -119.87 35.08
CA GLU A 515 -15.76 -120.75 34.16
C GLU A 515 -14.82 -121.81 33.56
N GLY A 516 -13.65 -121.41 33.06
CA GLY A 516 -12.62 -122.34 32.58
C GLY A 516 -12.08 -123.28 33.67
N ALA A 517 -11.93 -122.79 34.91
CA ALA A 517 -11.56 -123.63 36.06
C ALA A 517 -12.68 -124.61 36.45
N ASN A 518 -13.95 -124.19 36.38
CA ASN A 518 -15.11 -125.06 36.62
C ASN A 518 -15.23 -126.14 35.51
N GLU A 519 -14.92 -125.82 34.25
CA GLU A 519 -14.78 -126.81 33.19
C GLU A 519 -13.58 -127.75 33.38
N ALA A 520 -12.45 -127.26 33.90
CA ALA A 520 -11.30 -128.10 34.24
C ALA A 520 -11.64 -129.05 35.40
N LEU A 521 -12.33 -128.58 36.44
CA LEU A 521 -12.84 -129.40 37.54
C LEU A 521 -13.91 -130.40 37.07
N LYS A 522 -14.83 -130.01 36.19
CA LYS A 522 -15.78 -130.96 35.55
C LYS A 522 -15.04 -132.05 34.76
N ARG A 523 -13.98 -131.69 34.02
CA ARG A 523 -13.11 -132.67 33.34
C ARG A 523 -12.37 -133.57 34.34
N GLY A 524 -11.80 -133.02 35.40
CA GLY A 524 -11.13 -133.77 36.47
C GLY A 524 -12.08 -134.74 37.20
N VAL A 525 -13.28 -134.29 37.58
CA VAL A 525 -14.34 -135.12 38.18
C VAL A 525 -14.83 -136.19 37.20
N ASN A 526 -14.89 -135.92 35.90
CA ASN A 526 -15.25 -136.92 34.90
C ASN A 526 -14.14 -137.95 34.68
N LEU A 527 -12.87 -137.54 34.73
CA LEU A 527 -11.72 -138.46 34.73
C LEU A 527 -11.71 -139.33 36.00
N GLN A 528 -11.90 -138.74 37.18
CA GLN A 528 -12.03 -139.47 38.45
C GLN A 528 -13.24 -140.41 38.45
N LYS A 529 -14.38 -140.04 37.84
CA LYS A 529 -15.52 -140.95 37.64
C LYS A 529 -15.20 -142.10 36.68
N ALA A 530 -14.43 -141.84 35.62
CA ALA A 530 -13.96 -142.90 34.71
C ALA A 530 -12.94 -143.82 35.39
N GLU A 531 -12.10 -143.28 36.27
CA GLU A 531 -11.11 -144.02 37.08
C GLU A 531 -11.77 -144.82 38.21
N VAL A 532 -12.71 -144.25 38.96
CA VAL A 532 -13.57 -145.00 39.89
C VAL A 532 -14.37 -146.07 39.13
N GLY A 533 -14.89 -145.77 37.95
CA GLY A 533 -15.51 -146.75 37.07
C GLY A 533 -14.52 -147.79 36.49
N SER A 534 -13.22 -147.52 36.49
CA SER A 534 -12.16 -148.48 36.13
C SER A 534 -11.85 -149.40 37.32
N LEU A 535 -11.63 -148.80 38.50
CA LEU A 535 -11.38 -149.49 39.77
C LEU A 535 -12.58 -150.32 40.21
N GLN A 536 -13.82 -149.87 39.99
CA GLN A 536 -15.03 -150.66 40.25
C GLN A 536 -15.13 -151.86 39.31
N ARG A 537 -14.83 -151.68 38.00
CA ARG A 537 -14.67 -152.79 37.02
C ARG A 537 -13.39 -153.61 37.22
N ARG A 538 -12.57 -153.28 38.23
CA ARG A 538 -11.38 -154.02 38.65
C ARG A 538 -11.67 -154.79 39.93
N LEU A 539 -12.36 -154.21 40.92
CA LEU A 539 -12.96 -154.95 42.04
C LEU A 539 -13.97 -156.01 41.55
N GLN A 540 -14.75 -155.72 40.51
CA GLN A 540 -15.62 -156.73 39.86
C GLN A 540 -14.85 -157.76 39.02
N ARG A 541 -13.52 -157.70 38.94
CA ARG A 541 -12.65 -158.74 38.33
C ARG A 541 -11.67 -159.38 39.32
N GLU A 542 -11.40 -158.72 40.45
CA GLU A 542 -10.55 -159.21 41.54
C GLU A 542 -11.39 -159.76 42.71
N GLY A 543 -12.73 -159.63 42.66
CA GLY A 543 -13.70 -160.19 43.61
C GLY A 543 -14.56 -161.35 43.07
N GLU A 544 -14.42 -161.72 41.79
CA GLU A 544 -15.21 -162.79 41.15
C GLU A 544 -14.35 -163.87 40.45
N GLU A 545 -13.23 -164.31 41.05
CA GLU A 545 -12.69 -165.66 40.79
C GLU A 545 -11.73 -166.12 41.90
N GLY A 546 -12.16 -167.13 42.68
CA GLY A 546 -11.45 -167.60 43.88
C GLY A 546 -12.22 -168.64 44.68
N LEU A 547 -12.71 -169.68 44.00
CA LEU A 547 -13.56 -170.72 44.61
C LEU A 547 -12.84 -171.57 45.68
N PRO A 548 -13.58 -172.21 46.60
CA PRO A 548 -13.08 -172.50 47.95
C PRO A 548 -12.36 -173.84 48.16
N SER A 549 -11.65 -173.91 49.29
CA SER A 549 -11.03 -175.09 49.93
C SER A 549 -9.71 -175.60 49.31
N GLY A 550 -8.66 -175.89 50.09
CA GLY A 550 -8.49 -175.72 51.55
C GLY A 550 -7.24 -176.44 52.12
N GLY A 551 -6.73 -175.97 53.27
CA GLY A 551 -5.48 -176.43 53.92
C GLY A 551 -4.22 -175.88 53.24
N GLY A 552 -3.07 -175.65 53.89
CA GLY A 552 -2.55 -175.85 55.26
C GLY A 552 -1.00 -175.70 55.17
N VAL A 553 -0.14 -175.57 56.21
CA VAL A 553 -0.20 -175.66 57.67
C VAL A 553 0.98 -174.82 58.25
N GLY A 554 0.90 -174.35 59.50
CA GLY A 554 2.03 -173.70 60.23
C GLY A 554 1.96 -172.17 60.21
N ALA A 555 1.86 -171.40 61.29
CA ALA A 555 2.15 -171.57 62.73
C ALA A 555 3.64 -171.43 63.14
N GLY A 556 4.01 -170.22 63.59
CA GLY A 556 5.21 -169.97 64.40
C GLY A 556 5.98 -168.69 64.07
N MET A 557 6.04 -167.76 65.05
CA MET A 557 7.01 -166.65 65.16
C MET A 557 6.91 -165.53 64.09
N SER A 558 7.18 -164.25 64.38
CA SER A 558 7.35 -163.55 65.66
C SER A 558 7.13 -162.05 65.48
N GLU A 559 6.81 -161.38 66.57
CA GLU A 559 6.68 -159.92 66.72
C GLU A 559 8.00 -159.18 66.44
N LEU A 560 7.91 -157.84 66.36
CA LEU A 560 9.00 -156.85 66.32
C LEU A 560 9.83 -156.71 65.03
N ASN A 561 9.42 -155.76 64.18
CA ASN A 561 10.34 -154.69 63.81
C ASN A 561 9.62 -153.32 63.84
N PRO A 562 9.84 -152.47 64.87
CA PRO A 562 9.26 -151.13 64.94
C PRO A 562 9.95 -150.11 64.02
N GLU A 563 11.21 -150.36 63.61
CA GLU A 563 11.97 -149.47 62.71
C GLU A 563 11.28 -149.37 61.36
N LEU A 564 10.83 -150.50 60.81
CA LEU A 564 10.07 -150.57 59.55
C LEU A 564 8.72 -149.81 59.62
N MET A 565 8.10 -149.76 60.80
CA MET A 565 6.90 -148.92 61.05
C MET A 565 7.24 -147.44 61.26
N GLN A 566 8.44 -147.09 61.73
CA GLN A 566 8.91 -145.71 61.82
C GLN A 566 9.34 -145.20 60.44
N GLU A 567 10.13 -145.95 59.66
CA GLU A 567 10.50 -145.63 58.28
C GLU A 567 9.27 -145.46 57.40
N LEU A 568 8.29 -146.38 57.46
CA LEU A 568 7.09 -146.30 56.64
C LEU A 568 6.20 -145.09 57.01
N ASN A 569 6.27 -144.59 58.25
CA ASN A 569 5.63 -143.33 58.63
C ASN A 569 6.49 -142.10 58.30
N MET A 570 7.82 -142.17 58.43
CA MET A 570 8.74 -141.12 57.95
C MET A 570 8.56 -140.90 56.45
N LEU A 571 8.67 -141.95 55.64
CA LEU A 571 8.51 -141.91 54.19
C LEU A 571 7.12 -141.39 53.77
N ARG A 572 6.06 -141.67 54.54
CA ARG A 572 4.74 -141.06 54.32
C ARG A 572 4.74 -139.56 54.63
N SER A 573 5.35 -139.14 55.74
CA SER A 573 5.45 -137.71 56.08
C SER A 573 6.38 -136.93 55.15
N GLU A 574 7.46 -137.55 54.67
CA GLU A 574 8.42 -136.98 53.74
C GLU A 574 7.88 -136.95 52.32
N TYR A 575 7.15 -137.98 51.87
CA TYR A 575 6.39 -137.93 50.62
C TYR A 575 5.31 -136.84 50.66
N THR A 576 4.60 -136.69 51.78
CA THR A 576 3.61 -135.61 51.97
C THR A 576 4.29 -134.25 51.87
N ARG A 577 5.39 -134.03 52.61
CA ARG A 577 6.19 -132.79 52.57
C ARG A 577 6.80 -132.53 51.19
N LEU A 578 7.33 -133.54 50.50
CA LEU A 578 7.91 -133.39 49.16
C LEU A 578 6.84 -133.01 48.16
N LYS A 579 5.64 -133.60 48.27
CA LYS A 579 4.48 -133.25 47.46
C LYS A 579 3.98 -131.83 47.76
N GLU A 580 3.91 -131.42 49.03
CA GLU A 580 3.63 -130.02 49.42
C GLU A 580 4.69 -129.05 48.84
N PHE A 581 5.97 -129.44 48.81
CA PHE A 581 7.04 -128.65 48.19
C PHE A 581 6.98 -128.63 46.65
N GLU A 582 6.48 -129.69 46.02
CA GLU A 582 6.25 -129.75 44.57
C GLU A 582 5.05 -128.87 44.19
N GLU A 583 3.91 -129.05 44.86
CA GLU A 583 2.71 -128.20 44.72
C GLU A 583 3.02 -126.71 45.00
N GLN A 584 3.83 -126.40 46.03
CA GLN A 584 4.27 -125.02 46.30
C GLN A 584 5.25 -124.50 45.24
N ARG A 585 6.19 -125.30 44.71
CA ARG A 585 7.09 -124.84 43.63
C ARG A 585 6.35 -124.65 42.31
N GLU A 586 5.35 -125.47 42.02
CA GLU A 586 4.46 -125.24 40.88
C GLU A 586 3.66 -123.96 41.06
N ALA A 587 3.06 -123.73 42.24
CA ALA A 587 2.37 -122.47 42.57
C ALA A 587 3.31 -121.24 42.44
N ASP A 588 4.51 -121.28 43.03
CA ASP A 588 5.49 -120.19 43.00
C ASP A 588 6.06 -119.93 41.59
N ASN A 589 6.11 -120.94 40.71
CA ASN A 589 6.55 -120.81 39.33
C ASN A 589 5.41 -120.28 38.44
N VAL A 590 4.18 -120.77 38.63
CA VAL A 590 2.97 -120.28 37.94
C VAL A 590 2.71 -118.82 38.32
N GLN A 591 2.82 -118.46 39.59
CA GLN A 591 2.69 -117.08 40.07
C GLN A 591 3.71 -116.15 39.40
N ARG A 592 4.99 -116.55 39.33
CA ARG A 592 6.02 -115.76 38.63
C ARG A 592 5.85 -115.70 37.11
N LEU A 593 5.26 -116.72 36.48
CA LEU A 593 4.87 -116.65 35.07
C LEU A 593 3.69 -115.69 34.85
N ILE A 594 2.69 -115.72 35.74
CA ILE A 594 1.56 -114.77 35.72
C ILE A 594 2.10 -113.34 35.84
N GLU A 595 2.95 -113.06 36.83
CA GLU A 595 3.58 -111.75 37.04
C GLU A 595 4.39 -111.30 35.80
N SER A 596 5.24 -112.18 35.25
CA SER A 596 6.03 -111.84 34.05
C SER A 596 5.19 -111.65 32.78
N CYS A 597 4.07 -112.35 32.64
CA CYS A 597 3.13 -112.17 31.52
C CYS A 597 2.25 -110.94 31.70
N GLU A 598 1.83 -110.60 32.93
CA GLU A 598 1.16 -109.35 33.23
C GLU A 598 2.07 -108.15 32.96
N ASP A 599 3.33 -108.20 33.39
CA ASP A 599 4.26 -107.09 33.20
C ASP A 599 4.67 -106.90 31.73
N THR A 600 4.90 -107.98 30.97
CA THR A 600 5.17 -107.86 29.53
C THR A 600 3.93 -107.37 28.76
N LYS A 601 2.72 -107.81 29.14
CA LYS A 601 1.48 -107.29 28.57
C LYS A 601 1.29 -105.80 28.92
N ARG A 602 1.39 -105.42 30.20
CA ARG A 602 1.35 -104.02 30.67
C ARG A 602 2.37 -103.14 29.96
N LEU A 603 3.58 -103.64 29.73
CA LEU A 603 4.62 -102.88 29.03
C LEU A 603 4.24 -102.67 27.55
N SER A 604 3.68 -103.68 26.88
CA SER A 604 3.20 -103.56 25.50
C SER A 604 1.97 -102.62 25.38
N GLU A 605 1.06 -102.66 26.35
CA GLU A 605 -0.12 -101.79 26.42
C GLU A 605 0.30 -100.35 26.74
N ARG A 606 1.21 -100.13 27.70
CA ARG A 606 1.83 -98.81 27.95
C ARG A 606 2.55 -98.23 26.74
N PHE A 607 3.33 -99.03 26.01
CA PHE A 607 3.98 -98.53 24.78
C PHE A 607 2.95 -98.17 23.70
N LYS A 608 1.85 -98.93 23.59
CA LYS A 608 0.74 -98.62 22.69
C LYS A 608 0.00 -97.34 23.10
N GLU A 609 -0.25 -97.15 24.40
CA GLU A 609 -0.86 -95.94 24.96
C GLU A 609 0.05 -94.71 24.81
N GLN A 610 1.35 -94.84 25.08
CA GLN A 610 2.34 -93.79 24.86
C GLN A 610 2.45 -93.42 23.38
N PHE A 611 2.45 -94.42 22.48
CA PHE A 611 2.43 -94.19 21.04
C PHE A 611 1.16 -93.45 20.59
N LEU A 612 -0.02 -93.87 21.05
CA LEU A 612 -1.28 -93.21 20.73
C LEU A 612 -1.37 -91.81 21.33
N THR A 613 -0.89 -91.60 22.56
CA THR A 613 -0.84 -90.28 23.21
C THR A 613 0.10 -89.33 22.45
N THR A 614 1.28 -89.83 22.06
CA THR A 614 2.25 -89.05 21.27
C THR A 614 1.72 -88.75 19.86
N LYS A 615 1.02 -89.71 19.24
CA LYS A 615 0.35 -89.52 17.96
C LYS A 615 -0.75 -88.47 18.05
N ASN A 616 -1.64 -88.56 19.04
CA ASN A 616 -2.69 -87.57 19.24
C ASN A 616 -2.10 -86.19 19.49
N HIS A 617 -1.05 -86.07 20.32
CA HIS A 617 -0.37 -84.78 20.55
C HIS A 617 0.33 -84.24 19.29
N LEU A 618 0.83 -85.12 18.40
CA LEU A 618 1.34 -84.72 17.09
C LEU A 618 0.21 -84.21 16.18
N GLU A 619 -0.97 -84.85 16.22
CA GLU A 619 -2.16 -84.41 15.47
C GLU A 619 -2.71 -83.08 16.01
N ASP A 620 -2.78 -82.90 17.34
CA ASP A 620 -3.16 -81.65 18.01
C ASP A 620 -2.20 -80.49 17.65
N THR A 621 -0.89 -80.76 17.62
CA THR A 621 0.12 -79.74 17.29
C THR A 621 0.17 -79.44 15.80
N LEU A 622 -0.10 -80.42 14.92
CA LEU A 622 -0.31 -80.20 13.49
C LEU A 622 -1.59 -79.39 13.22
N GLN A 623 -2.70 -79.67 13.90
CA GLN A 623 -3.92 -78.85 13.82
C GLN A 623 -3.64 -77.43 14.33
N SER A 624 -2.98 -77.29 15.49
CA SER A 624 -2.62 -75.97 16.05
C SER A 624 -1.74 -75.15 15.10
N LEU A 625 -0.83 -75.82 14.37
CA LEU A 625 0.00 -75.20 13.34
C LEU A 625 -0.83 -74.76 12.12
N GLN A 626 -1.74 -75.61 11.63
CA GLN A 626 -2.66 -75.28 10.53
C GLN A 626 -3.59 -74.11 10.89
N GLU A 627 -4.15 -74.11 12.10
CA GLU A 627 -4.93 -72.97 12.63
C GLU A 627 -4.08 -71.70 12.75
N SER A 628 -2.80 -71.83 13.13
CA SER A 628 -1.89 -70.68 13.18
C SER A 628 -1.59 -70.13 11.78
N GLN A 629 -1.35 -71.00 10.79
CA GLN A 629 -1.14 -70.61 9.39
C GLN A 629 -2.40 -69.99 8.77
N ALA A 630 -3.59 -70.51 9.11
CA ALA A 630 -4.87 -69.93 8.68
C ALA A 630 -5.11 -68.54 9.31
N ARG A 631 -4.79 -68.36 10.60
CA ARG A 631 -4.81 -67.04 11.26
C ARG A 631 -3.80 -66.09 10.66
N GLU A 632 -2.59 -66.55 10.37
CA GLU A 632 -1.54 -65.74 9.73
C GLU A 632 -1.97 -65.29 8.33
N SER A 633 -2.44 -66.20 7.48
CA SER A 633 -2.95 -65.86 6.15
C SER A 633 -4.12 -64.85 6.21
N LYS A 634 -5.04 -65.00 7.17
CA LYS A 634 -6.11 -64.03 7.42
C LYS A 634 -5.57 -62.65 7.80
N LEU A 635 -4.58 -62.58 8.69
CA LEU A 635 -3.93 -61.32 9.08
C LEU A 635 -3.11 -60.70 7.95
N GLN A 636 -2.42 -61.50 7.13
CA GLN A 636 -1.72 -61.03 5.93
C GLN A 636 -2.71 -60.41 4.92
N ASN A 637 -3.86 -61.04 4.70
CA ASN A 637 -4.94 -60.50 3.87
C ASN A 637 -5.51 -59.20 4.45
N GLU A 638 -5.77 -59.13 5.76
CA GLU A 638 -6.22 -57.90 6.43
C GLU A 638 -5.19 -56.76 6.32
N VAL A 639 -3.90 -57.05 6.45
CA VAL A 639 -2.81 -56.08 6.25
C VAL A 639 -2.73 -55.61 4.80
N ALA A 640 -2.96 -56.49 3.82
CA ALA A 640 -3.06 -56.11 2.41
C ALA A 640 -4.26 -55.19 2.16
N ASP A 641 -5.44 -55.53 2.69
CA ASP A 641 -6.66 -54.72 2.65
C ASP A 641 -6.47 -53.32 3.24
N TRP A 642 -5.82 -53.22 4.41
CA TRP A 642 -5.50 -51.93 5.04
C TRP A 642 -4.47 -51.13 4.25
N SER A 643 -3.48 -51.79 3.65
CA SER A 643 -2.48 -51.15 2.77
C SER A 643 -3.11 -50.61 1.48
N GLU A 644 -4.07 -51.35 0.91
CA GLU A 644 -4.86 -50.96 -0.26
C GLU A 644 -5.75 -49.74 0.04
N ARG A 645 -6.48 -49.77 1.17
CA ARG A 645 -7.29 -48.62 1.65
C ARG A 645 -6.42 -47.40 1.93
N HIS A 646 -5.25 -47.58 2.54
CA HIS A 646 -4.32 -46.48 2.80
C HIS A 646 -3.80 -45.86 1.49
N ARG A 647 -3.46 -46.66 0.47
CA ARG A 647 -3.02 -46.16 -0.83
C ARG A 647 -4.11 -45.32 -1.50
N LYS A 648 -5.35 -45.83 -1.52
CA LYS A 648 -6.52 -45.11 -2.07
C LYS A 648 -6.78 -43.79 -1.37
N LEU A 649 -6.78 -43.77 -0.04
CA LEU A 649 -6.96 -42.53 0.73
C LEU A 649 -5.80 -41.53 0.51
N VAL A 650 -4.57 -42.01 0.28
CA VAL A 650 -3.43 -41.16 -0.11
C VAL A 650 -3.55 -40.63 -1.54
N GLU A 651 -4.26 -41.31 -2.44
CA GLU A 651 -4.58 -40.84 -3.80
C GLU A 651 -5.74 -39.84 -3.78
N GLU A 652 -6.83 -40.14 -3.05
CA GLU A 652 -7.95 -39.22 -2.80
C GLU A 652 -7.48 -37.88 -2.19
N MET A 653 -6.60 -37.93 -1.18
CA MET A 653 -5.99 -36.74 -0.57
C MET A 653 -5.06 -35.95 -1.52
N LYS A 654 -4.48 -36.57 -2.55
CA LYS A 654 -3.75 -35.85 -3.61
C LYS A 654 -4.73 -35.19 -4.58
N ASP A 655 -5.76 -35.91 -4.98
CA ASP A 655 -6.80 -35.39 -5.87
C ASP A 655 -7.57 -34.23 -5.25
N GLU A 656 -7.87 -34.25 -3.96
CA GLU A 656 -8.47 -33.09 -3.27
C GLU A 656 -7.52 -31.90 -3.19
N ARG A 657 -6.23 -32.11 -2.91
CA ARG A 657 -5.23 -31.03 -3.00
C ARG A 657 -5.13 -30.44 -4.40
N ILE A 658 -5.21 -31.26 -5.45
CA ILE A 658 -5.21 -30.81 -6.84
C ILE A 658 -6.52 -30.06 -7.18
N LYS A 659 -7.68 -30.52 -6.72
CA LYS A 659 -8.98 -29.83 -6.88
C LYS A 659 -8.98 -28.48 -6.17
N SER A 660 -8.54 -28.44 -4.90
CA SER A 660 -8.41 -27.23 -4.09
C SER A 660 -7.46 -26.21 -4.75
N HIS A 661 -6.27 -26.65 -5.17
CA HIS A 661 -5.32 -25.76 -5.85
C HIS A 661 -5.84 -25.24 -7.20
N ARG A 662 -6.55 -26.05 -7.99
CA ARG A 662 -7.23 -25.59 -9.21
C ARG A 662 -8.32 -24.56 -8.90
N ALA A 663 -9.15 -24.80 -7.89
CA ALA A 663 -10.17 -23.85 -7.46
C ALA A 663 -9.56 -22.51 -7.01
N ALA A 664 -8.45 -22.54 -6.28
CA ALA A 664 -7.70 -21.34 -5.91
C ALA A 664 -7.18 -20.58 -7.14
N LEU A 665 -6.56 -21.27 -8.12
CA LEU A 665 -6.09 -20.66 -9.37
C LEU A 665 -7.25 -20.09 -10.22
N ASP A 666 -8.42 -20.73 -10.23
CA ASP A 666 -9.59 -20.23 -10.96
C ASP A 666 -10.28 -19.06 -10.25
N MET A 667 -10.19 -18.95 -8.92
CA MET A 667 -10.57 -17.74 -8.18
C MET A 667 -9.56 -16.61 -8.40
N GLU A 668 -8.26 -16.90 -8.41
CA GLU A 668 -7.20 -15.92 -8.71
C GLU A 668 -7.33 -15.36 -10.13
N ARG A 669 -7.68 -16.21 -11.12
CA ARG A 669 -8.02 -15.78 -12.48
C ARG A 669 -9.19 -14.81 -12.50
N LYS A 670 -10.32 -15.19 -11.89
CA LYS A 670 -11.51 -14.32 -11.79
C LYS A 670 -11.18 -12.98 -11.14
N PHE A 671 -10.49 -12.98 -10.00
CA PHE A 671 -10.06 -11.74 -9.34
C PHE A 671 -9.18 -10.86 -10.24
N ASN A 672 -8.26 -11.45 -11.01
CA ASN A 672 -7.45 -10.70 -11.96
C ASN A 672 -8.24 -10.17 -13.16
N ASP A 673 -9.26 -10.90 -13.63
CA ASP A 673 -10.12 -10.48 -14.74
C ASP A 673 -11.15 -9.42 -14.29
N ASP A 674 -11.72 -9.55 -13.09
CA ASP A 674 -12.54 -8.51 -12.44
C ASP A 674 -11.71 -7.23 -12.21
N LYS A 675 -10.44 -7.36 -11.76
CA LYS A 675 -9.50 -6.25 -11.61
C LYS A 675 -9.21 -5.55 -12.95
N LYS A 676 -9.04 -6.31 -14.05
CA LYS A 676 -8.90 -5.73 -15.40
C LYS A 676 -10.17 -4.99 -15.80
N ALA A 677 -11.34 -5.62 -15.68
CA ALA A 677 -12.63 -5.02 -16.06
C ALA A 677 -12.94 -3.73 -15.28
N LEU A 678 -12.57 -3.67 -13.99
CA LEU A 678 -12.68 -2.47 -13.17
C LEU A 678 -11.66 -1.39 -13.59
N SER A 679 -10.43 -1.78 -13.93
CA SER A 679 -9.41 -0.86 -14.47
C SER A 679 -9.78 -0.30 -15.85
N GLU A 680 -10.39 -1.12 -16.71
CA GLU A 680 -10.90 -0.73 -18.03
C GLU A 680 -12.12 0.19 -17.90
N ARG A 681 -13.03 -0.08 -16.95
CA ARG A 681 -14.13 0.83 -16.64
C ARG A 681 -13.62 2.18 -16.13
N ALA A 682 -12.66 2.19 -15.20
CA ALA A 682 -12.08 3.43 -14.68
C ALA A 682 -11.38 4.26 -15.78
N ARG A 683 -10.68 3.61 -16.73
CA ARG A 683 -10.14 4.28 -17.93
C ARG A 683 -11.24 4.80 -18.86
N GLY A 684 -12.32 4.03 -19.01
CA GLY A 684 -13.51 4.45 -19.75
C GLY A 684 -14.12 5.71 -19.16
N GLU A 685 -14.43 5.70 -17.86
CA GLU A 685 -15.00 6.84 -17.11
C GLU A 685 -14.08 8.06 -17.11
N LEU A 686 -12.77 7.88 -16.99
CA LEU A 686 -11.78 8.95 -17.07
C LEU A 686 -11.75 9.57 -18.47
N LYS A 687 -11.69 8.76 -19.53
CA LYS A 687 -11.78 9.25 -20.91
C LYS A 687 -13.12 9.95 -21.17
N ASP A 688 -14.21 9.39 -20.67
CA ASP A 688 -15.55 9.98 -20.74
C ASP A 688 -15.59 11.38 -20.08
N MET A 689 -14.73 11.66 -19.09
CA MET A 689 -14.58 12.97 -18.47
C MET A 689 -13.64 13.89 -19.26
N GLU A 690 -12.54 13.36 -19.82
CA GLU A 690 -11.67 14.09 -20.76
C GLU A 690 -12.44 14.57 -21.99
N ASP A 691 -13.20 13.69 -22.66
CA ASP A 691 -14.02 14.02 -23.84
C ASP A 691 -15.10 15.07 -23.49
N LYS A 692 -15.68 15.03 -22.28
CA LYS A 692 -16.63 16.05 -21.78
C LYS A 692 -15.94 17.40 -21.50
N LEU A 693 -14.73 17.40 -20.93
CA LEU A 693 -13.95 18.62 -20.68
C LEU A 693 -13.47 19.25 -21.98
N MET A 694 -12.96 18.44 -22.92
CA MET A 694 -12.59 18.87 -24.27
C MET A 694 -13.79 19.47 -25.00
N LEU A 695 -14.96 18.80 -24.97
CA LEU A 695 -16.19 19.34 -25.57
C LEU A 695 -16.62 20.67 -24.90
N LYS A 696 -16.40 20.85 -23.60
CA LYS A 696 -16.67 22.13 -22.91
C LYS A 696 -15.71 23.23 -23.37
N ILE A 697 -14.42 22.93 -23.47
CA ILE A 697 -13.38 23.85 -23.97
C ILE A 697 -13.65 24.23 -25.44
N GLU A 698 -14.03 23.27 -26.28
CA GLU A 698 -14.43 23.48 -27.68
C GLU A 698 -15.62 24.45 -27.79
N ASN A 699 -16.65 24.25 -26.96
CA ASN A 699 -17.82 25.13 -26.91
C ASN A 699 -17.48 26.54 -26.38
N GLU A 700 -16.58 26.66 -25.39
CA GLU A 700 -16.13 27.94 -24.86
C GLU A 700 -15.26 28.71 -25.86
N ARG A 701 -14.33 28.01 -26.55
CA ARG A 701 -13.57 28.53 -27.71
C ARG A 701 -14.50 29.01 -28.81
N LYS A 702 -15.53 28.23 -29.17
CA LYS A 702 -16.53 28.62 -30.18
C LYS A 702 -17.32 29.85 -29.75
N GLN A 703 -17.82 29.91 -28.52
CA GLN A 703 -18.51 31.10 -28.00
C GLN A 703 -17.60 32.34 -27.97
N HIS A 704 -16.32 32.16 -27.69
CA HIS A 704 -15.32 33.23 -27.77
C HIS A 704 -15.08 33.70 -29.21
N ASN A 705 -14.97 32.77 -30.17
CA ASN A 705 -14.81 33.10 -31.59
C ASN A 705 -16.05 33.82 -32.16
N GLU A 706 -17.26 33.31 -31.89
CA GLU A 706 -18.50 33.99 -32.27
C GLU A 706 -18.63 35.39 -31.64
N LYS A 707 -18.01 35.64 -30.48
CA LYS A 707 -17.94 36.95 -29.84
C LYS A 707 -16.91 37.86 -30.52
N LEU A 708 -15.76 37.33 -30.94
CA LEU A 708 -14.80 38.08 -31.77
C LEU A 708 -15.41 38.44 -33.14
N GLU A 709 -16.07 37.50 -33.81
CA GLU A 709 -16.74 37.75 -35.09
C GLU A 709 -17.81 38.85 -34.98
N ARG A 710 -18.59 38.86 -33.89
CA ARG A 710 -19.53 39.96 -33.59
C ARG A 710 -18.83 41.29 -33.37
N LEU A 711 -17.72 41.32 -32.63
CA LEU A 711 -16.93 42.55 -32.41
C LEU A 711 -16.24 43.04 -33.70
N TYR A 712 -15.78 42.13 -34.57
CA TYR A 712 -15.27 42.48 -35.90
C TYR A 712 -16.38 43.00 -36.82
N ALA A 713 -17.58 42.41 -36.78
CA ALA A 713 -18.73 42.92 -37.53
C ALA A 713 -19.15 44.32 -37.05
N GLU A 714 -19.25 44.54 -35.73
CA GLU A 714 -19.52 45.85 -35.14
C GLU A 714 -18.43 46.88 -35.50
N ARG A 715 -17.15 46.50 -35.42
CA ARG A 715 -16.02 47.33 -35.87
C ARG A 715 -16.14 47.68 -37.35
N ASN A 716 -16.37 46.70 -38.23
CA ASN A 716 -16.49 46.91 -39.66
C ASN A 716 -17.69 47.80 -40.02
N ASP A 717 -18.80 47.71 -39.29
CA ASP A 717 -19.95 48.59 -39.50
C ASP A 717 -19.72 50.01 -38.94
N ILE A 718 -18.93 50.16 -37.86
CA ILE A 718 -18.45 51.46 -37.37
C ILE A 718 -17.49 52.09 -38.39
N GLU A 719 -16.52 51.34 -38.93
CA GLU A 719 -15.60 51.80 -39.97
C GLU A 719 -16.32 52.16 -41.27
N LYS A 720 -17.34 51.38 -41.70
CA LYS A 720 -18.22 51.77 -42.82
C LYS A 720 -18.97 53.07 -42.55
N ARG A 721 -19.52 53.28 -41.35
CA ARG A 721 -20.21 54.53 -40.98
C ARG A 721 -19.28 55.72 -40.98
N PHE A 722 -18.07 55.59 -40.42
CA PHE A 722 -17.06 56.66 -40.49
C PHE A 722 -16.56 56.89 -41.92
N GLY A 723 -16.40 55.83 -42.72
CA GLY A 723 -16.11 55.93 -44.15
C GLY A 723 -17.19 56.68 -44.92
N GLN A 724 -18.46 56.36 -44.67
CA GLN A 724 -19.63 57.06 -45.22
C GLN A 724 -19.66 58.54 -44.81
N GLN A 725 -19.47 58.84 -43.52
CA GLN A 725 -19.38 60.22 -43.02
C GLN A 725 -18.20 60.99 -43.64
N LEU A 726 -17.05 60.34 -43.86
CA LEU A 726 -15.90 60.95 -44.53
C LEU A 726 -16.16 61.16 -46.03
N THR A 727 -16.89 60.27 -46.71
CA THR A 727 -17.33 60.53 -48.09
C THR A 727 -18.38 61.62 -48.16
N GLU A 728 -19.36 61.66 -47.27
CA GLU A 728 -20.37 62.73 -47.19
C GLU A 728 -19.71 64.09 -46.89
N LEU A 729 -18.76 64.17 -45.95
CA LEU A 729 -18.00 65.38 -45.67
C LEU A 729 -17.11 65.82 -46.84
N ARG A 730 -16.50 64.86 -47.57
CA ARG A 730 -15.75 65.16 -48.80
C ARG A 730 -16.67 65.62 -49.92
N GLU A 731 -17.83 65.02 -50.09
CA GLU A 731 -18.82 65.41 -51.09
C GLU A 731 -19.39 66.79 -50.78
N GLN A 732 -19.85 67.04 -49.55
CA GLN A 732 -20.28 68.36 -49.07
C GLN A 732 -19.19 69.41 -49.22
N SER A 733 -17.94 69.12 -48.81
CA SER A 733 -16.80 70.02 -49.01
C SER A 733 -16.54 70.28 -50.49
N SER A 734 -16.58 69.26 -51.35
CA SER A 734 -16.41 69.40 -52.81
C SER A 734 -17.59 70.11 -53.50
N ALA A 735 -18.80 70.03 -52.94
CA ALA A 735 -20.01 70.69 -53.43
C ALA A 735 -20.01 72.15 -52.99
N ASN A 736 -19.58 72.45 -51.77
CA ASN A 736 -19.32 73.80 -51.29
C ASN A 736 -18.17 74.44 -52.08
N LEU A 737 -17.06 73.73 -52.32
CA LEU A 737 -15.97 74.20 -53.17
C LEU A 737 -16.41 74.43 -54.61
N ARG A 738 -17.22 73.52 -55.19
CA ARG A 738 -17.83 73.73 -56.52
C ARG A 738 -18.76 74.93 -56.53
N SER A 739 -19.70 75.04 -55.60
CA SER A 739 -20.63 76.17 -55.50
C SER A 739 -19.91 77.50 -55.24
N THR A 740 -18.88 77.55 -54.39
CA THR A 740 -18.07 78.76 -54.21
C THR A 740 -17.20 79.06 -55.42
N LYS A 741 -16.67 78.04 -56.12
CA LYS A 741 -15.93 78.25 -57.38
C LYS A 741 -16.87 78.71 -58.50
N GLU A 742 -18.09 78.19 -58.57
CA GLU A 742 -19.12 78.59 -59.53
C GLU A 742 -19.63 80.00 -59.21
N ALA A 743 -19.83 80.37 -57.95
CA ALA A 743 -20.18 81.73 -57.55
C ALA A 743 -19.02 82.72 -57.76
N LEU A 744 -17.77 82.29 -57.58
CA LEU A 744 -16.58 83.09 -57.91
C LEU A 744 -16.36 83.18 -59.42
N GLN A 745 -16.63 82.11 -60.18
CA GLN A 745 -16.53 82.09 -61.63
C GLN A 745 -17.64 82.94 -62.24
N GLN A 746 -18.90 82.77 -61.83
CA GLN A 746 -19.99 83.69 -62.18
C GLN A 746 -19.64 85.13 -61.83
N ARG A 747 -18.96 85.40 -60.71
CA ARG A 747 -18.52 86.75 -60.35
C ARG A 747 -17.30 87.22 -61.16
N ILE A 748 -16.45 86.32 -61.67
CA ILE A 748 -15.39 86.63 -62.64
C ILE A 748 -16.03 86.91 -64.00
N ASP A 749 -16.94 86.07 -64.48
CA ASP A 749 -17.70 86.21 -65.70
C ASP A 749 -18.57 87.48 -65.68
N GLU A 750 -19.21 87.82 -64.55
CA GLU A 750 -19.91 89.09 -64.31
C GLU A 750 -18.94 90.27 -64.32
N LEU A 751 -17.72 90.13 -63.79
CA LEU A 751 -16.70 91.19 -63.81
C LEU A 751 -16.01 91.32 -65.17
N GLU A 752 -15.91 90.24 -65.95
CA GLU A 752 -15.35 90.22 -67.29
C GLU A 752 -16.39 90.66 -68.32
N GLN A 753 -17.65 90.27 -68.21
CA GLN A 753 -18.77 90.89 -68.92
C GLN A 753 -18.89 92.36 -68.52
N SER A 754 -18.93 92.70 -67.23
CA SER A 754 -18.94 94.12 -66.80
C SER A 754 -17.68 94.89 -67.20
N LYS A 755 -16.56 94.23 -67.57
CA LYS A 755 -15.33 94.87 -68.07
C LYS A 755 -15.26 94.92 -69.59
N ILE A 756 -15.84 93.95 -70.31
CA ILE A 756 -16.04 93.99 -71.77
C ILE A 756 -17.12 95.04 -72.06
N GLU A 757 -18.26 94.98 -71.38
CA GLU A 757 -19.25 96.06 -71.33
C GLU A 757 -18.59 97.37 -70.92
N ALA A 758 -17.81 97.45 -69.83
CA ALA A 758 -17.11 98.71 -69.49
C ALA A 758 -15.90 99.06 -70.38
N LEU A 759 -15.54 98.26 -71.39
CA LEU A 759 -14.54 98.61 -72.40
C LEU A 759 -15.22 99.08 -73.69
N GLU A 760 -16.21 98.34 -74.21
CA GLU A 760 -17.10 98.82 -75.28
C GLU A 760 -17.80 100.12 -74.86
N LYS A 761 -18.27 100.17 -73.61
CA LYS A 761 -18.87 101.34 -72.98
C LYS A 761 -17.83 102.36 -72.56
N ALA A 762 -16.53 102.07 -72.41
CA ALA A 762 -15.51 103.12 -72.24
C ALA A 762 -14.99 103.68 -73.58
N GLU A 763 -15.01 102.92 -74.67
CA GLU A 763 -14.84 103.47 -76.02
C GLU A 763 -16.04 104.38 -76.36
N LYS A 764 -17.24 103.92 -76.04
CA LYS A 764 -18.47 104.71 -76.21
C LYS A 764 -18.57 105.88 -75.23
N GLU A 765 -18.20 105.72 -73.97
CA GLU A 765 -18.13 106.81 -72.99
C GLU A 765 -16.96 107.76 -73.26
N LYS A 766 -15.88 107.37 -73.95
CA LYS A 766 -14.93 108.39 -74.46
C LYS A 766 -15.49 109.22 -75.60
N GLN A 767 -16.51 108.73 -76.31
CA GLN A 767 -17.26 109.49 -77.30
C GLN A 767 -18.40 110.31 -76.62
N ASP A 768 -19.04 109.75 -75.58
CA ASP A 768 -20.23 110.32 -74.93
C ASP A 768 -19.93 111.16 -73.66
N GLU A 769 -18.80 111.00 -72.95
CA GLU A 769 -18.40 111.80 -71.76
C GLU A 769 -18.16 113.28 -72.10
N LEU A 770 -17.89 113.58 -73.37
CA LEU A 770 -17.78 114.95 -73.86
C LEU A 770 -19.13 115.70 -73.75
N ASP A 771 -20.25 114.97 -73.78
CA ASP A 771 -21.62 115.49 -73.66
C ASP A 771 -22.33 115.08 -72.34
N ALA A 772 -21.98 113.93 -71.75
CA ALA A 772 -22.75 113.26 -70.70
C ALA A 772 -22.29 113.51 -69.25
N LEU A 773 -21.22 114.28 -69.01
CA LEU A 773 -20.67 114.56 -67.66
C LEU A 773 -21.59 115.42 -66.75
N THR A 774 -22.86 115.60 -67.14
CA THR A 774 -23.78 116.60 -66.57
C THR A 774 -24.78 116.06 -65.53
N HIS A 775 -25.27 114.81 -65.60
CA HIS A 775 -26.46 114.40 -64.82
C HIS A 775 -26.48 112.97 -64.21
N LYS A 776 -26.43 112.92 -62.86
CA LYS A 776 -27.06 111.93 -61.92
C LYS A 776 -26.25 110.77 -61.27
N GLY A 777 -24.97 110.94 -60.97
CA GLY A 777 -24.18 109.97 -60.18
C GLY A 777 -24.47 109.88 -58.65
N LYS A 778 -25.73 109.79 -58.18
CA LYS A 778 -26.05 109.78 -56.72
C LYS A 778 -27.12 108.80 -56.19
N ALA A 779 -27.70 107.91 -57.00
CA ALA A 779 -28.75 106.97 -56.54
C ALA A 779 -28.22 105.59 -56.08
N VAL A 780 -27.31 104.98 -56.84
CA VAL A 780 -27.02 103.53 -56.81
C VAL A 780 -26.37 103.02 -55.51
N LEU A 781 -25.62 103.86 -54.79
CA LEU A 781 -24.84 103.44 -53.62
C LEU A 781 -25.66 103.11 -52.36
N ARG A 782 -26.97 103.38 -52.34
CA ARG A 782 -27.84 103.09 -51.17
C ARG A 782 -28.55 101.75 -51.23
N GLU A 783 -28.54 101.08 -52.38
CA GLU A 783 -29.34 99.85 -52.60
C GLU A 783 -28.49 98.58 -52.41
N LYS A 784 -27.26 98.54 -52.97
CA LYS A 784 -26.35 97.39 -52.81
C LYS A 784 -25.96 97.08 -51.35
N LEU A 785 -25.99 98.06 -50.45
CA LEU A 785 -25.68 97.87 -49.03
C LEU A 785 -26.74 97.02 -48.31
N LYS A 786 -28.03 97.30 -48.53
CA LYS A 786 -29.13 96.54 -47.93
C LYS A 786 -29.24 95.11 -48.46
N ALA A 787 -28.87 94.88 -49.72
CA ALA A 787 -28.89 93.55 -50.33
C ALA A 787 -27.84 92.60 -49.72
N LEU A 788 -26.68 93.12 -49.28
CA LEU A 788 -25.66 92.34 -48.58
C LEU A 788 -26.04 92.07 -47.12
N GLU A 789 -26.59 93.07 -46.43
CA GLU A 789 -27.07 92.96 -45.05
C GLU A 789 -28.17 91.91 -44.89
N ALA A 790 -29.12 91.85 -45.84
CA ALA A 790 -30.17 90.83 -45.87
C ALA A 790 -29.62 89.40 -46.08
N LYS A 791 -28.64 89.20 -46.98
CA LYS A 791 -28.01 87.89 -47.18
C LYS A 791 -27.21 87.43 -45.96
N ALA A 792 -26.54 88.34 -45.26
CA ALA A 792 -25.82 88.03 -44.02
C ALA A 792 -26.77 87.59 -42.90
N GLN A 793 -27.94 88.22 -42.77
CA GLN A 793 -28.98 87.79 -41.84
C GLN A 793 -29.58 86.42 -42.19
N GLU A 794 -29.76 86.11 -43.48
CA GLU A 794 -30.25 84.79 -43.91
C GLU A 794 -29.26 83.67 -43.58
N SER A 795 -27.94 83.89 -43.76
CA SER A 795 -26.93 82.90 -43.37
C SER A 795 -26.79 82.74 -41.86
N LEU A 796 -26.93 83.83 -41.08
CA LEU A 796 -26.97 83.76 -39.62
C LEU A 796 -28.20 82.97 -39.11
N ALA A 797 -29.38 83.22 -39.66
CA ALA A 797 -30.61 82.51 -39.27
C ALA A 797 -30.52 80.98 -39.55
N LYS A 798 -29.83 80.58 -40.63
CA LYS A 798 -29.57 79.17 -40.95
C LYS A 798 -28.57 78.55 -39.96
N ALA A 799 -27.46 79.22 -39.68
CA ALA A 799 -26.49 78.77 -38.67
C ALA A 799 -27.12 78.66 -37.27
N GLU A 800 -27.94 79.62 -36.86
CA GLU A 800 -28.69 79.56 -35.60
C GLU A 800 -29.66 78.37 -35.53
N PHE A 801 -30.31 78.00 -36.64
CA PHE A 801 -31.20 76.85 -36.70
C PHE A 801 -30.42 75.53 -36.60
N GLU A 802 -29.29 75.42 -37.28
CA GLU A 802 -28.40 74.25 -37.20
C GLU A 802 -27.80 74.10 -35.79
N ILE A 803 -27.37 75.19 -35.16
CA ILE A 803 -26.92 75.21 -33.76
C ILE A 803 -28.03 74.70 -32.83
N LYS A 804 -29.26 75.22 -32.93
CA LYS A 804 -30.40 74.76 -32.10
C LYS A 804 -30.71 73.27 -32.31
N SER A 805 -30.66 72.78 -33.55
CA SER A 805 -30.83 71.34 -33.87
C SER A 805 -29.69 70.47 -33.31
N LEU A 806 -28.46 70.98 -33.26
CA LEU A 806 -27.33 70.29 -32.62
C LEU A 806 -27.40 70.34 -31.09
N GLU A 807 -27.89 71.44 -30.50
CA GLU A 807 -28.16 71.56 -29.06
C GLU A 807 -29.27 70.59 -28.61
N GLU A 808 -30.37 70.46 -29.35
CA GLU A 808 -31.42 69.47 -29.10
C GLU A 808 -30.86 68.03 -29.17
N LYS A 809 -30.07 67.70 -30.19
CA LYS A 809 -29.41 66.40 -30.32
C LYS A 809 -28.45 66.14 -29.15
N LEU A 810 -27.61 67.11 -28.80
CA LEU A 810 -26.67 67.03 -27.67
C LEU A 810 -27.40 66.83 -26.34
N ASN A 811 -28.51 67.53 -26.12
CA ASN A 811 -29.32 67.40 -24.91
C ASN A 811 -30.06 66.07 -24.86
N SER A 812 -30.53 65.53 -25.99
CA SER A 812 -31.08 64.16 -26.06
C SER A 812 -30.02 63.09 -25.74
N LEU A 813 -28.80 63.24 -26.26
CA LEU A 813 -27.66 62.35 -25.95
C LEU A 813 -27.25 62.41 -24.48
N LYS A 814 -27.22 63.60 -23.88
CA LYS A 814 -27.02 63.78 -22.43
C LYS A 814 -28.11 63.09 -21.62
N ALA A 815 -29.38 63.23 -22.01
CA ALA A 815 -30.50 62.55 -21.34
C ALA A 815 -30.40 61.01 -21.44
N PHE A 816 -30.08 60.47 -22.62
CA PHE A 816 -29.82 59.03 -22.79
C PHE A 816 -28.63 58.55 -21.96
N HIS A 817 -27.54 59.33 -21.88
CA HIS A 817 -26.38 58.99 -21.07
C HIS A 817 -26.70 58.98 -19.57
N MET A 818 -27.44 59.98 -19.07
CA MET A 818 -27.89 60.03 -17.67
C MET A 818 -28.83 58.87 -17.30
N ASP A 819 -29.73 58.47 -18.20
CA ASP A 819 -30.59 57.29 -18.01
C ASP A 819 -29.77 55.98 -18.02
N TYR A 820 -28.77 55.85 -18.89
CA TYR A 820 -27.83 54.73 -18.88
C TYR A 820 -27.00 54.67 -17.58
N GLU A 821 -26.47 55.81 -17.12
CA GLU A 821 -25.79 55.91 -15.82
C GLU A 821 -26.72 55.51 -14.67
N ALA A 822 -27.95 56.02 -14.64
CA ALA A 822 -28.91 55.69 -13.58
C ALA A 822 -29.22 54.19 -13.55
N LYS A 823 -29.40 53.57 -14.72
CA LYS A 823 -29.59 52.12 -14.88
C LYS A 823 -28.35 51.31 -14.50
N ALA A 824 -27.14 51.82 -14.77
CA ALA A 824 -25.89 51.20 -14.33
C ALA A 824 -25.72 51.28 -12.81
N LYS A 825 -25.89 52.47 -12.22
CA LYS A 825 -25.83 52.74 -10.77
C LYS A 825 -26.88 51.91 -10.00
N ALA A 826 -28.09 51.74 -10.55
CA ALA A 826 -29.12 50.86 -10.00
C ALA A 826 -28.77 49.36 -10.09
N LYS A 827 -28.09 48.91 -11.16
CA LYS A 827 -27.58 47.52 -11.26
C LYS A 827 -26.43 47.27 -10.29
N ILE A 828 -25.53 48.23 -10.12
CA ILE A 828 -24.38 48.15 -9.19
C ILE A 828 -24.89 48.09 -7.74
N THR A 829 -25.75 49.02 -7.31
CA THR A 829 -26.32 48.99 -5.95
C THR A 829 -27.06 47.68 -5.66
N LYS A 830 -27.85 47.15 -6.61
CA LYS A 830 -28.52 45.84 -6.45
C LYS A 830 -27.53 44.66 -6.38
N LYS A 831 -26.39 44.72 -7.09
CA LYS A 831 -25.31 43.71 -6.94
C LYS A 831 -24.65 43.82 -5.57
N ASN A 832 -24.30 45.03 -5.13
CA ASN A 832 -23.63 45.27 -3.85
C ASN A 832 -24.51 44.86 -2.66
N GLN A 833 -25.83 45.08 -2.72
CA GLN A 833 -26.79 44.54 -1.75
C GLN A 833 -26.77 43.00 -1.71
N ARG A 834 -26.69 42.32 -2.86
CA ARG A 834 -26.59 40.85 -2.91
C ARG A 834 -25.25 40.35 -2.37
N ILE A 835 -24.16 41.04 -2.63
CA ILE A 835 -22.83 40.74 -2.09
C ILE A 835 -22.86 40.85 -0.56
N SER A 836 -23.33 41.98 -0.02
CA SER A 836 -23.46 42.19 1.44
C SER A 836 -24.33 41.14 2.14
N ILE A 837 -25.43 40.69 1.51
CA ILE A 837 -26.23 39.57 2.04
C ILE A 837 -25.42 38.27 2.07
N LEU A 838 -24.70 37.92 1.00
CA LEU A 838 -23.86 36.72 0.94
C LEU A 838 -22.68 36.77 1.91
N GLU A 839 -22.05 37.94 2.10
CA GLU A 839 -21.01 38.18 3.11
C GLU A 839 -21.57 37.96 4.53
N SER A 840 -22.76 38.47 4.84
CA SER A 840 -23.41 38.25 6.14
C SER A 840 -23.76 36.76 6.38
N GLN A 841 -24.17 36.04 5.33
CA GLN A 841 -24.45 34.60 5.40
C GLN A 841 -23.17 33.78 5.57
N SER A 842 -22.09 34.13 4.87
CA SER A 842 -20.77 33.52 5.01
C SER A 842 -20.19 33.74 6.41
N SER A 843 -20.27 34.97 6.93
CA SER A 843 -19.84 35.31 8.29
C SER A 843 -20.64 34.55 9.36
N ALA A 844 -21.96 34.43 9.20
CA ALA A 844 -22.79 33.62 10.09
C ALA A 844 -22.44 32.13 10.03
N ALA A 845 -22.19 31.58 8.83
CA ALA A 845 -21.75 30.19 8.67
C ALA A 845 -20.40 29.94 9.35
N ALA A 846 -19.42 30.82 9.14
CA ALA A 846 -18.11 30.75 9.80
C ALA A 846 -18.23 30.81 11.33
N ALA A 847 -19.07 31.69 11.89
CA ALA A 847 -19.33 31.74 13.32
C ALA A 847 -19.92 30.42 13.85
N THR A 848 -20.88 29.81 13.13
CA THR A 848 -21.41 28.49 13.51
C THR A 848 -20.39 27.36 13.37
N HIS A 849 -19.42 27.46 12.45
CA HIS A 849 -18.32 26.52 12.33
C HIS A 849 -17.39 26.59 13.55
N CYS A 850 -17.00 27.80 13.97
CA CYS A 850 -16.19 27.99 15.17
C CYS A 850 -16.91 27.48 16.43
N GLU A 851 -18.22 27.73 16.57
CA GLU A 851 -19.03 27.16 17.66
C GLU A 851 -19.05 25.62 17.66
N LEU A 852 -19.14 25.00 16.47
CA LEU A 852 -19.12 23.53 16.35
C LEU A 852 -17.73 22.97 16.65
N GLU A 853 -16.66 23.61 16.16
CA GLU A 853 -15.28 23.27 16.53
C GLU A 853 -15.04 23.35 18.05
N GLU A 854 -15.53 24.39 18.73
CA GLU A 854 -15.41 24.48 20.19
C GLU A 854 -16.18 23.36 20.90
N LYS A 855 -17.37 23.00 20.40
CA LYS A 855 -18.16 21.88 20.93
C LYS A 855 -17.45 20.53 20.71
N VAL A 856 -16.81 20.31 19.56
CA VAL A 856 -15.96 19.14 19.29
C VAL A 856 -14.73 19.12 20.19
N LYS A 857 -13.96 20.22 20.25
CA LYS A 857 -12.77 20.34 21.11
C LYS A 857 -13.12 20.17 22.60
N LYS A 858 -14.32 20.55 23.03
CA LYS A 858 -14.85 20.29 24.38
C LYS A 858 -15.21 18.82 24.57
N ALA A 859 -15.91 18.20 23.63
CA ALA A 859 -16.25 16.77 23.67
C ALA A 859 -14.99 15.89 23.71
N GLU A 860 -13.97 16.21 22.92
CA GLU A 860 -12.67 15.55 22.96
C GLU A 860 -11.98 15.64 24.32
N ARG A 861 -11.99 16.83 24.96
CA ARG A 861 -11.43 17.00 26.31
C ARG A 861 -12.16 16.11 27.31
N THR A 862 -13.49 16.13 27.33
CA THR A 862 -14.27 15.25 28.21
C THR A 862 -14.07 13.76 27.91
N SER A 863 -13.83 13.39 26.65
CA SER A 863 -13.48 12.01 26.27
C SER A 863 -12.11 11.61 26.80
N LYS A 864 -11.09 12.47 26.63
CA LYS A 864 -9.73 12.27 27.17
C LYS A 864 -9.72 12.22 28.70
N GLU A 865 -10.54 13.03 29.36
CA GLU A 865 -10.76 13.01 30.82
C GLU A 865 -11.42 11.69 31.28
N LEU A 866 -12.50 11.25 30.62
CA LEU A 866 -13.17 9.97 30.92
C LEU A 866 -12.28 8.75 30.65
N VAL A 867 -11.44 8.79 29.61
CA VAL A 867 -10.43 7.75 29.36
C VAL A 867 -9.37 7.75 30.47
N ALA A 868 -8.84 8.91 30.85
CA ALA A 868 -7.87 9.02 31.95
C ALA A 868 -8.48 8.59 33.30
N GLU A 869 -9.76 8.83 33.54
CA GLU A 869 -10.47 8.34 34.72
C GLU A 869 -10.74 6.83 34.66
N ASN A 870 -11.11 6.27 33.49
CA ASN A 870 -11.20 4.82 33.32
C ASN A 870 -9.85 4.15 33.61
N ASP A 871 -8.77 4.75 33.12
CA ASP A 871 -7.40 4.26 33.33
C ASP A 871 -6.95 4.41 34.79
N ARG A 872 -7.33 5.50 35.46
CA ARG A 872 -7.16 5.69 36.91
C ARG A 872 -7.91 4.63 37.72
N LEU A 873 -9.17 4.34 37.36
CA LEU A 873 -9.98 3.30 37.99
C LEU A 873 -9.40 1.90 37.74
N ARG A 874 -8.96 1.60 36.50
CA ARG A 874 -8.22 0.37 36.17
C ARG A 874 -6.96 0.22 37.02
N ARG A 875 -6.18 1.30 37.22
CA ARG A 875 -4.97 1.29 38.06
C ARG A 875 -5.29 1.16 39.56
N GLN A 876 -6.39 1.75 40.05
CA GLN A 876 -6.87 1.57 41.42
C GLN A 876 -7.38 0.15 41.68
N MET A 877 -8.07 -0.46 40.72
CA MET A 877 -8.56 -1.86 40.79
C MET A 877 -7.43 -2.88 40.55
N GLY A 878 -6.42 -2.55 39.76
CA GLY A 878 -5.37 -3.46 39.28
C GLY A 878 -4.13 -3.61 40.17
N SER A 879 -4.08 -2.98 41.35
CA SER A 879 -2.86 -2.92 42.20
C SER A 879 -2.86 -3.91 43.39
N ARG A 880 -3.83 -4.84 43.47
CA ARG A 880 -3.88 -5.87 44.52
C ARG A 880 -4.21 -7.27 43.99
N GLY A 881 -3.15 -8.00 43.61
CA GLY A 881 -3.03 -9.47 43.70
C GLY A 881 -4.00 -10.36 42.91
N PRO A 882 -3.52 -11.39 42.19
CA PRO A 882 -4.40 -12.42 41.64
C PRO A 882 -4.94 -13.33 42.77
N GLY A 883 -6.04 -12.91 43.40
CA GLY A 883 -6.72 -13.62 44.49
C GLY A 883 -8.22 -13.71 44.25
N GLY A 884 -8.71 -14.92 43.94
CA GLY A 884 -10.09 -15.20 43.51
C GLY A 884 -11.16 -14.99 44.59
N ALA A 885 -11.45 -13.72 44.89
CA ALA A 885 -12.57 -13.29 45.72
C ALA A 885 -13.37 -12.16 45.04
N SER A 886 -12.68 -11.15 44.49
CA SER A 886 -13.32 -10.06 43.73
C SER A 886 -13.92 -10.53 42.41
N GLN A 887 -13.26 -11.45 41.71
CA GLN A 887 -13.82 -12.06 40.50
C GLN A 887 -15.02 -12.95 40.82
N THR A 888 -14.97 -13.71 41.92
CA THR A 888 -16.08 -14.55 42.39
C THR A 888 -17.28 -13.69 42.77
N GLN A 889 -17.07 -12.57 43.46
CA GLN A 889 -18.11 -11.59 43.76
C GLN A 889 -18.67 -10.92 42.48
N LEU A 890 -17.85 -10.70 41.45
CA LEU A 890 -18.32 -10.18 40.16
C LEU A 890 -19.17 -11.21 39.41
N GLU A 891 -18.77 -12.48 39.43
CA GLU A 891 -19.51 -13.60 38.85
C GLU A 891 -20.84 -13.85 39.60
N GLU A 892 -20.86 -13.74 40.92
CA GLU A 892 -22.10 -13.71 41.73
C GLU A 892 -22.97 -12.50 41.37
N LEU A 893 -22.41 -11.29 41.27
CA LEU A 893 -23.18 -10.09 40.94
C LEU A 893 -23.78 -10.17 39.53
N VAL A 894 -23.05 -10.74 38.57
CA VAL A 894 -23.53 -11.01 37.20
C VAL A 894 -24.62 -12.09 37.21
N SER A 895 -24.47 -13.15 38.01
CA SER A 895 -25.50 -14.18 38.21
C SER A 895 -26.80 -13.61 38.79
N VAL A 896 -26.69 -12.75 39.80
CA VAL A 896 -27.84 -12.04 40.40
C VAL A 896 -28.47 -11.05 39.42
N CYS A 897 -27.67 -10.26 38.68
CA CYS A 897 -28.18 -9.34 37.66
C CYS A 897 -28.91 -10.07 36.53
N ASN A 898 -28.42 -11.24 36.11
CA ASN A 898 -29.07 -12.08 35.11
C ASN A 898 -30.37 -12.70 35.67
N SER A 899 -30.35 -13.16 36.92
CA SER A 899 -31.54 -13.70 37.60
C SER A 899 -32.65 -12.65 37.73
N LEU A 900 -32.32 -11.41 38.14
CA LEU A 900 -33.26 -10.29 38.23
C LEU A 900 -33.79 -9.83 36.86
N ARG A 901 -33.01 -10.00 35.78
CA ARG A 901 -33.49 -9.76 34.40
C ARG A 901 -34.43 -10.85 33.92
N GLU A 902 -34.14 -12.10 34.24
CA GLU A 902 -35.00 -13.24 33.93
C GLU A 902 -36.32 -13.20 34.73
N GLU A 903 -36.25 -12.73 35.98
CA GLU A 903 -37.42 -12.42 36.80
C GLU A 903 -38.21 -11.22 36.24
N ASN A 904 -37.56 -10.15 35.79
CA ASN A 904 -38.24 -9.03 35.12
C ASN A 904 -38.90 -9.42 33.79
N ARG A 905 -38.31 -10.37 33.03
CA ARG A 905 -38.99 -10.99 31.87
C ARG A 905 -40.23 -11.74 32.34
N ARG A 906 -40.09 -12.69 33.28
CA ARG A 906 -41.22 -13.43 33.84
C ARG A 906 -42.32 -12.54 34.40
N LEU A 907 -41.99 -11.41 35.03
CA LEU A 907 -42.96 -10.43 35.54
C LEU A 907 -43.64 -9.63 34.42
N LYS A 908 -42.98 -9.37 33.28
CA LYS A 908 -43.65 -8.85 32.07
C LYS A 908 -44.51 -9.91 31.38
N ASP A 909 -44.02 -11.14 31.27
CA ASP A 909 -44.70 -12.24 30.58
C ASP A 909 -45.92 -12.77 31.36
N SER A 910 -45.92 -12.65 32.70
CA SER A 910 -47.04 -13.01 33.58
C SER A 910 -47.96 -11.84 33.95
N ASN A 911 -47.61 -10.60 33.58
CA ASN A 911 -48.46 -9.42 33.75
C ASN A 911 -48.83 -8.86 32.36
N PRO A 912 -49.75 -9.52 31.62
CA PRO A 912 -50.09 -9.15 30.26
C PRO A 912 -50.63 -7.70 30.20
N PRO A 913 -50.31 -6.93 29.15
CA PRO A 913 -50.68 -5.51 29.04
C PRO A 913 -52.15 -5.32 28.69
N ASN A 914 -53.02 -5.65 29.65
CA ASN A 914 -54.46 -5.41 29.63
C ASN A 914 -54.86 -4.72 30.95
N PHE A 915 -55.95 -3.95 30.89
CA PHE A 915 -56.61 -3.35 32.05
C PHE A 915 -55.90 -2.16 32.74
N LEU A 916 -55.65 -1.09 31.97
CA LEU A 916 -55.65 0.27 32.53
C LEU A 916 -56.29 1.30 31.57
N MET A 917 -57.52 0.99 31.15
CA MET A 917 -58.47 2.02 30.72
C MET A 917 -59.17 2.60 31.96
N GLU A 918 -59.60 3.85 31.85
CA GLU A 918 -60.74 4.41 32.62
C GLU A 918 -60.64 4.41 34.17
N THR A 919 -59.83 5.33 34.71
CA THR A 919 -60.10 5.92 36.05
C THR A 919 -60.26 7.44 35.95
N VAL A 920 -61.51 7.88 35.82
CA VAL A 920 -61.98 9.24 36.06
C VAL A 920 -61.77 9.60 37.54
N LEU A 921 -61.26 10.81 37.85
CA LEU A 921 -61.40 11.58 39.10
C LEU A 921 -60.92 13.05 38.80
N PRO A 922 -61.18 14.08 39.64
CA PRO A 922 -61.93 15.24 39.15
C PRO A 922 -61.23 16.60 39.33
N ASP A 923 -61.98 17.68 39.09
CA ASP A 923 -61.61 19.09 39.32
C ASP A 923 -60.86 19.34 40.64
N PRO A 924 -59.95 20.32 40.61
CA PRO A 924 -60.15 21.47 41.49
C PRO A 924 -60.30 22.78 40.71
N SER A 925 -61.48 23.39 40.83
CA SER A 925 -61.77 24.76 40.40
C SER A 925 -60.89 25.79 41.11
N ASN A 926 -60.27 26.72 40.38
CA ASN A 926 -60.46 28.17 40.56
C ASN A 926 -59.60 29.06 39.63
N SER A 927 -59.89 30.36 39.67
CA SER A 927 -58.99 31.47 39.29
C SER A 927 -58.83 31.82 37.79
N THR A 928 -59.97 32.14 37.17
CA THR A 928 -60.22 33.45 36.52
C THR A 928 -59.28 34.02 35.43
N ASN A 929 -59.94 34.43 34.34
CA ASN A 929 -59.67 35.59 33.47
C ASN A 929 -58.82 35.41 32.19
N ASP A 930 -59.52 35.63 31.08
CA ASP A 930 -59.18 36.56 29.98
C ASP A 930 -57.90 36.32 29.16
N ALA A 931 -58.07 35.63 28.03
CA ALA A 931 -58.33 36.31 26.74
C ALA A 931 -57.65 35.64 25.52
N ASN A 932 -58.50 35.24 24.58
CA ASN A 932 -58.29 35.49 23.14
C ASN A 932 -57.02 34.92 22.47
N GLN A 933 -57.09 33.64 22.07
CA GLN A 933 -56.50 33.23 20.79
C GLN A 933 -57.31 32.10 20.13
N GLY A 934 -57.20 32.00 18.79
CA GLY A 934 -58.20 31.36 17.95
C GLY A 934 -58.22 29.83 18.00
N SER A 935 -59.43 29.26 18.09
CA SER A 935 -59.69 27.82 17.99
C SER A 935 -59.44 27.29 16.56
N LEU A 936 -58.20 26.94 16.25
CA LEU A 936 -57.92 25.95 15.20
C LEU A 936 -58.17 24.54 15.77
N GLY A 937 -59.38 24.05 15.56
CA GLY A 937 -59.83 22.75 16.04
C GLY A 937 -59.19 21.58 15.29
N ILE A 938 -57.91 21.30 15.57
CA ILE A 938 -57.30 20.01 15.24
C ILE A 938 -58.17 18.93 15.89
N SER A 939 -58.67 17.99 15.07
CA SER A 939 -59.59 16.97 15.57
C SER A 939 -58.89 16.11 16.63
N LYS A 940 -59.64 15.62 17.64
CA LYS A 940 -59.07 14.69 18.63
C LYS A 940 -58.49 13.44 17.97
N SER A 941 -59.01 13.04 16.80
CA SER A 941 -58.44 11.98 15.97
C SER A 941 -57.02 12.33 15.51
N ALA A 942 -56.82 13.49 14.87
CA ALA A 942 -55.50 13.92 14.40
C ALA A 942 -54.51 14.14 15.57
N LEU A 943 -54.97 14.58 16.74
CA LEU A 943 -54.10 14.70 17.92
C LEU A 943 -53.65 13.31 18.46
N ILE A 944 -54.50 12.29 18.36
CA ILE A 944 -54.16 10.90 18.71
C ILE A 944 -53.23 10.31 17.65
N GLU A 945 -53.49 10.56 16.37
CA GLU A 945 -52.69 10.15 15.23
C GLU A 945 -51.26 10.70 15.32
N TYR A 946 -51.08 12.02 15.49
CA TYR A 946 -49.76 12.61 15.75
C TYR A 946 -49.09 12.05 17.02
N ARG A 947 -49.86 11.78 18.08
CA ARG A 947 -49.31 11.18 19.30
C ARG A 947 -48.79 9.76 19.06
N GLN A 948 -49.49 8.96 18.26
CA GLN A 948 -49.04 7.65 17.83
C GLN A 948 -47.82 7.75 16.90
N GLU A 949 -47.82 8.65 15.90
CA GLU A 949 -46.65 8.90 15.05
C GLU A 949 -45.41 9.27 15.87
N PHE A 950 -45.55 10.12 16.90
CA PHE A 950 -44.44 10.45 17.80
C PHE A 950 -44.01 9.28 18.69
N GLU A 951 -44.94 8.47 19.21
CA GLU A 951 -44.60 7.27 19.99
C GLU A 951 -43.90 6.21 19.12
N GLU A 952 -44.34 5.99 17.88
CA GLU A 952 -43.66 5.13 16.90
C GLU A 952 -42.29 5.70 16.49
N ARG A 953 -42.17 7.02 16.31
CA ARG A 953 -40.89 7.69 16.02
C ARG A 953 -39.90 7.56 17.17
N ILE A 954 -40.35 7.70 18.41
CA ILE A 954 -39.53 7.50 19.62
C ILE A 954 -39.10 6.04 19.71
N GLN A 955 -40.02 5.09 19.51
CA GLN A 955 -39.74 3.65 19.53
C GLN A 955 -38.68 3.28 18.47
N SER A 956 -38.82 3.75 17.23
CA SER A 956 -37.81 3.58 16.18
C SER A 956 -36.44 4.12 16.59
N LEU A 957 -36.38 5.32 17.19
CA LEU A 957 -35.12 5.91 17.65
C LEU A 957 -34.52 5.16 18.85
N GLU A 958 -35.33 4.51 19.69
CA GLU A 958 -34.84 3.62 20.76
C GLU A 958 -34.33 2.27 20.25
N ASP A 959 -34.92 1.74 19.17
CA ASP A 959 -34.42 0.56 18.46
C ASP A 959 -33.12 0.88 17.72
N ASP A 960 -33.06 1.98 16.94
CA ASP A 960 -31.82 2.49 16.30
C ASP A 960 -30.69 2.71 17.32
N LYS A 961 -31.01 3.30 18.47
CA LYS A 961 -30.07 3.51 19.58
C LYS A 961 -29.58 2.19 20.17
N ARG A 962 -30.44 1.18 20.32
CA ARG A 962 -30.03 -0.16 20.77
C ARG A 962 -29.13 -0.83 19.74
N ASP A 963 -29.44 -0.70 18.46
CA ASP A 963 -28.62 -1.24 17.37
C ASP A 963 -27.24 -0.57 17.29
N LEU A 964 -27.17 0.75 17.42
CA LEU A 964 -25.91 1.50 17.51
C LEU A 964 -25.08 1.10 18.74
N VAL A 965 -25.71 0.87 19.90
CA VAL A 965 -25.02 0.38 21.10
C VAL A 965 -24.49 -1.05 20.90
N MET A 966 -25.26 -1.94 20.25
CA MET A 966 -24.79 -3.30 19.92
C MET A 966 -23.63 -3.29 18.91
N ARG A 967 -23.72 -2.47 17.86
CA ARG A 967 -22.63 -2.31 16.86
C ARG A 967 -21.37 -1.72 17.49
N ASN A 968 -21.50 -0.72 18.38
CA ASN A 968 -20.37 -0.16 19.12
C ASN A 968 -19.74 -1.19 20.09
N ALA A 969 -20.54 -1.94 20.84
CA ALA A 969 -20.05 -3.01 21.70
C ALA A 969 -19.34 -4.14 20.92
N ALA A 970 -19.84 -4.47 19.72
CA ALA A 970 -19.18 -5.41 18.82
C ALA A 970 -17.84 -4.86 18.29
N ALA A 971 -17.80 -3.61 17.84
CA ALA A 971 -16.58 -2.94 17.37
C ALA A 971 -15.52 -2.82 18.49
N MET A 972 -15.91 -2.46 19.70
CA MET A 972 -15.03 -2.47 20.90
C MET A 972 -14.47 -3.88 21.18
N SER A 973 -15.28 -4.93 21.00
CA SER A 973 -14.82 -6.32 21.15
C SER A 973 -13.86 -6.75 20.02
N GLU A 974 -14.08 -6.29 18.79
CA GLU A 974 -13.17 -6.55 17.65
C GLU A 974 -11.84 -5.78 17.82
N ALA A 975 -11.88 -4.53 18.30
CA ALA A 975 -10.71 -3.72 18.65
C ALA A 975 -9.85 -4.38 19.74
N HIS A 976 -10.42 -4.77 20.89
CA HIS A 976 -9.67 -5.48 21.94
C HIS A 976 -9.12 -6.85 21.49
N LYS A 977 -9.73 -7.50 20.48
CA LYS A 977 -9.17 -8.71 19.84
C LYS A 977 -8.02 -8.38 18.89
N ALA A 978 -8.08 -7.26 18.18
CA ALA A 978 -7.00 -6.78 17.33
C ALA A 978 -5.78 -6.35 18.16
N GLU A 979 -5.97 -5.55 19.22
CA GLU A 979 -4.92 -5.15 20.17
C GLU A 979 -4.17 -6.37 20.73
N ARG A 980 -4.90 -7.42 21.14
CA ARG A 980 -4.29 -8.66 21.65
C ARG A 980 -3.44 -9.37 20.59
N ARG A 981 -3.94 -9.49 19.35
CA ARG A 981 -3.19 -10.08 18.23
C ARG A 981 -1.95 -9.26 17.87
N CYS A 982 -2.02 -7.92 17.94
CA CYS A 982 -0.86 -7.05 17.76
C CYS A 982 0.19 -7.31 18.84
N TRP A 983 -0.22 -7.44 20.10
CA TRP A 983 0.68 -7.76 21.21
C TRP A 983 1.31 -9.15 21.09
N GLU A 984 0.53 -10.17 20.70
CA GLU A 984 1.01 -11.53 20.39
C GLU A 984 2.06 -11.50 19.25
N LEU A 985 1.82 -10.73 18.18
CA LEU A 985 2.78 -10.56 17.07
C LEU A 985 4.02 -9.74 17.47
N GLU A 986 3.91 -8.78 18.38
CA GLU A 986 5.06 -8.07 18.96
C GLU A 986 5.92 -9.00 19.82
N GLU A 987 5.31 -9.91 20.59
CA GLU A 987 6.03 -10.95 21.32
C GLU A 987 6.76 -11.92 20.37
N GLU A 988 6.09 -12.39 19.30
CA GLU A 988 6.73 -13.22 18.26
C GLU A 988 7.88 -12.48 17.55
N LEU A 989 7.71 -11.20 17.19
CA LEU A 989 8.78 -10.40 16.58
C LEU A 989 9.96 -10.19 17.53
N ASN A 990 9.72 -9.96 18.82
CA ASN A 990 10.77 -9.82 19.81
C ASN A 990 11.50 -11.15 20.09
N LYS A 991 10.77 -12.27 20.08
CA LYS A 991 11.34 -13.62 20.11
C LYS A 991 12.23 -13.87 18.89
N LEU A 992 11.74 -13.63 17.67
CA LEU A 992 12.52 -13.76 16.43
C LEU A 992 13.75 -12.84 16.39
N ARG A 993 13.66 -11.62 16.92
CA ARG A 993 14.82 -10.72 17.11
C ARG A 993 15.85 -11.32 18.07
N SER A 994 15.42 -11.95 19.16
CA SER A 994 16.31 -12.63 20.11
C SER A 994 16.97 -13.89 19.52
N GLU A 995 16.23 -14.66 18.73
CA GLU A 995 16.72 -15.85 18.01
C GLU A 995 17.72 -15.45 16.93
N LEU A 996 17.41 -14.43 16.11
CA LEU A 996 18.33 -13.85 15.12
C LEU A 996 19.62 -13.34 15.76
N THR A 997 19.53 -12.68 16.92
CA THR A 997 20.69 -12.21 17.68
C THR A 997 21.53 -13.37 18.19
N THR A 998 20.88 -14.41 18.72
CA THR A 998 21.53 -15.64 19.19
C THR A 998 22.23 -16.39 18.05
N LEU A 999 21.60 -16.44 16.87
CA LEU A 999 22.12 -17.11 15.68
C LEU A 999 23.29 -16.32 15.06
N LYS A 1000 23.23 -14.97 15.01
CA LYS A 1000 24.38 -14.12 14.66
C LYS A 1000 25.57 -14.33 15.60
N LEU A 1001 25.33 -14.40 16.92
CA LEU A 1001 26.37 -14.71 17.91
C LEU A 1001 26.91 -16.13 17.76
N ALA A 1002 26.08 -17.10 17.37
CA ALA A 1002 26.52 -18.47 17.08
C ALA A 1002 27.39 -18.54 15.83
N MET A 1003 27.02 -17.84 14.74
CA MET A 1003 27.84 -17.69 13.54
C MET A 1003 29.19 -17.05 13.88
N GLN A 1004 29.21 -15.92 14.58
CA GLN A 1004 30.47 -15.23 14.95
C GLN A 1004 31.38 -16.10 15.84
N ARG A 1005 30.80 -16.93 16.73
CA ARG A 1005 31.56 -17.93 17.50
C ARG A 1005 32.13 -19.04 16.62
N ASN A 1006 31.42 -19.42 15.56
CA ASN A 1006 31.85 -20.46 14.62
C ASN A 1006 32.92 -19.94 13.63
N GLU A 1007 32.78 -18.70 13.16
CA GLU A 1007 33.79 -17.96 12.38
C GLU A 1007 35.11 -17.90 13.15
N ARG A 1008 35.12 -17.41 14.39
CA ARG A 1008 36.33 -17.38 15.25
C ARG A 1008 36.92 -18.77 15.53
N ARG A 1009 36.10 -19.83 15.58
CA ARG A 1009 36.59 -21.23 15.66
C ARG A 1009 37.24 -21.65 14.34
N SER A 1010 36.67 -21.27 13.20
CA SER A 1010 37.23 -21.57 11.88
C SER A 1010 38.58 -20.87 11.68
N GLU A 1011 38.69 -19.57 12.02
CA GLU A 1011 39.94 -18.81 12.01
C GLU A 1011 41.02 -19.46 12.88
N LEU A 1012 40.67 -19.84 14.12
CA LEU A 1012 41.60 -20.49 15.05
C LEU A 1012 42.11 -21.84 14.50
N THR A 1013 41.22 -22.67 13.94
CA THR A 1013 41.64 -23.94 13.32
C THR A 1013 42.43 -23.76 12.02
N TYR A 1014 42.14 -22.72 11.22
CA TYR A 1014 42.91 -22.40 10.02
C TYR A 1014 44.33 -21.91 10.38
N SER A 1015 44.45 -21.09 11.42
CA SER A 1015 45.73 -20.61 11.95
C SER A 1015 46.60 -21.76 12.50
N LEU A 1016 46.01 -22.65 13.31
CA LEU A 1016 46.70 -23.84 13.84
C LEU A 1016 47.15 -24.80 12.72
N ASN A 1017 46.31 -25.04 11.71
CA ASN A 1017 46.68 -25.85 10.54
C ASN A 1017 47.71 -25.17 9.62
N SER A 1018 47.81 -23.84 9.64
CA SER A 1018 48.85 -23.10 8.92
C SER A 1018 50.21 -23.20 9.63
N SER A 1019 50.23 -23.28 10.96
CA SER A 1019 51.47 -23.33 11.76
C SER A 1019 52.21 -24.67 11.70
N SER A 1020 51.54 -25.78 11.37
CA SER A 1020 52.10 -27.14 11.52
C SER A 1020 53.08 -27.57 10.42
N LYS A 1021 53.12 -26.87 9.27
CA LYS A 1021 54.00 -27.22 8.14
C LYS A 1021 55.48 -26.85 8.32
N ALA A 1022 55.86 -26.19 9.41
CA ALA A 1022 57.19 -25.58 9.58
C ALA A 1022 58.21 -26.39 10.42
N ARG A 1023 57.97 -27.66 10.79
CA ARG A 1023 58.95 -28.44 11.60
C ARG A 1023 58.89 -29.98 11.45
N LYS A 1024 59.47 -30.53 10.38
CA LYS A 1024 60.39 -31.71 10.38
C LYS A 1024 60.84 -32.13 8.97
N ARG A 1025 62.10 -31.80 8.63
CA ARG A 1025 62.97 -32.63 7.78
C ARG A 1025 63.83 -33.53 8.70
N VAL A 1026 64.50 -34.53 8.13
CA VAL A 1026 65.31 -35.56 8.84
C VAL A 1026 64.41 -36.54 9.63
N SER A 1027 64.45 -37.86 9.43
CA SER A 1027 65.49 -38.76 8.89
C SER A 1027 64.97 -39.77 7.84
N SER A 1028 65.87 -40.30 7.02
CA SER A 1028 65.58 -41.26 5.94
C SER A 1028 66.02 -42.70 6.24
N GLY A 1029 65.25 -43.67 5.72
CA GLY A 1029 65.64 -45.07 5.53
C GLY A 1029 64.58 -46.04 6.06
N LEU A 1030 64.42 -47.27 5.57
CA LEU A 1030 64.81 -48.00 4.34
C LEU A 1030 64.25 -49.45 4.57
N VAL A 1031 64.24 -50.32 3.55
CA VAL A 1031 64.03 -51.81 3.65
C VAL A 1031 62.59 -52.36 3.84
N LYS A 1032 62.01 -52.78 2.71
CA LYS A 1032 61.44 -54.12 2.35
C LYS A 1032 60.47 -54.90 3.26
N GLU A 1033 59.39 -55.34 2.60
CA GLU A 1033 58.93 -56.73 2.37
C GLU A 1033 58.95 -57.82 3.48
N ASN A 1034 57.81 -58.52 3.58
CA ASN A 1034 57.65 -59.97 3.87
C ASN A 1034 58.26 -60.59 5.14
N ALA A 1035 57.40 -60.95 6.11
CA ALA A 1035 57.22 -62.34 6.56
C ALA A 1035 56.14 -62.51 7.64
N THR A 1036 55.25 -63.48 7.48
CA THR A 1036 54.68 -64.24 8.62
C THR A 1036 55.73 -65.23 9.12
N PRO A 1037 55.80 -65.51 10.44
CA PRO A 1037 55.34 -66.85 10.82
C PRO A 1037 54.59 -66.96 12.16
N ASN A 1038 53.72 -67.97 12.16
CA ASN A 1038 53.03 -68.64 13.27
C ASN A 1038 53.99 -69.22 14.33
N ILE A 1039 53.61 -69.17 15.62
CA ILE A 1039 53.99 -70.05 16.77
C ILE A 1039 53.31 -69.51 18.05
N SER A 1040 53.05 -70.30 19.10
CA SER A 1040 52.02 -71.33 19.27
C SER A 1040 51.87 -71.65 20.79
N HIS A 1041 50.74 -72.25 21.19
CA HIS A 1041 50.47 -72.90 22.49
C HIS A 1041 50.78 -72.16 23.82
N LYS A 1042 49.71 -71.96 24.62
CA LYS A 1042 49.45 -72.83 25.79
C LYS A 1042 48.01 -72.71 26.27
N ALA A 1043 47.51 -73.76 26.91
CA ALA A 1043 46.13 -73.88 27.38
C ALA A 1043 46.06 -73.88 28.91
N ARG A 1044 44.92 -73.45 29.46
CA ARG A 1044 44.25 -74.15 30.58
C ARG A 1044 42.84 -73.62 30.83
N ASP A 1045 41.96 -74.55 31.16
CA ASP A 1045 40.62 -74.33 31.72
C ASP A 1045 40.74 -73.81 33.17
N PHE A 1046 39.68 -73.16 33.68
CA PHE A 1046 39.05 -73.53 34.96
C PHE A 1046 37.75 -72.74 35.18
N THR A 1047 36.68 -73.42 35.60
CA THR A 1047 35.49 -72.81 36.21
C THR A 1047 35.73 -72.52 37.69
N PRO A 1048 34.96 -71.60 38.30
CA PRO A 1048 34.33 -71.98 39.57
C PRO A 1048 32.90 -71.44 39.82
N THR A 1049 32.23 -72.20 40.70
CA THR A 1049 31.10 -71.91 41.62
C THR A 1049 30.91 -70.43 42.05
N SER A 1050 29.69 -69.89 42.18
CA SER A 1050 28.60 -70.23 43.15
C SER A 1050 28.96 -70.00 44.63
N ILE A 1051 28.18 -69.17 45.36
CA ILE A 1051 27.71 -69.29 46.77
C ILE A 1051 27.18 -67.95 47.37
N GLN A 1052 25.91 -67.98 47.82
CA GLN A 1052 25.23 -67.30 48.95
C GLN A 1052 25.33 -65.77 49.27
N ASN A 1053 24.12 -65.18 49.34
CA ASN A 1053 23.53 -64.38 50.45
C ASN A 1053 24.24 -63.18 51.10
N SER A 1054 23.54 -62.03 51.10
CA SER A 1054 23.19 -61.33 52.36
C SER A 1054 21.84 -60.60 52.24
N ASN A 1055 21.17 -60.34 53.37
CA ASN A 1055 19.78 -59.83 53.45
C ASN A 1055 19.72 -58.30 53.71
N LYS A 1056 18.67 -57.61 53.18
CA LYS A 1056 17.72 -56.78 53.97
C LYS A 1056 16.59 -56.07 53.17
N LYS A 1057 15.35 -56.49 53.45
CA LYS A 1057 14.05 -55.76 53.52
C LYS A 1057 13.85 -54.38 52.83
N SER A 1058 12.91 -54.35 51.87
CA SER A 1058 11.76 -53.41 51.77
C SER A 1058 10.75 -54.02 50.76
N LYS A 1059 9.49 -54.31 51.11
CA LYS A 1059 8.31 -53.41 51.00
C LYS A 1059 8.32 -52.62 49.68
N SER A 1060 7.48 -52.88 48.66
CA SER A 1060 6.01 -53.00 48.65
C SER A 1060 5.36 -51.71 49.19
N ASP A 1061 4.53 -50.96 48.46
CA ASP A 1061 3.44 -51.37 47.54
C ASP A 1061 3.22 -50.37 46.37
N VAL A 1062 2.28 -50.68 45.46
CA VAL A 1062 1.85 -49.82 44.33
C VAL A 1062 0.49 -49.19 44.65
N PRO A 1063 0.31 -47.85 44.57
CA PRO A 1063 -1.01 -47.23 44.74
C PRO A 1063 -1.95 -47.49 43.55
N SER A 1064 -3.13 -48.03 43.82
CA SER A 1064 -4.24 -48.03 42.87
C SER A 1064 -4.92 -46.65 42.86
N LEU A 1065 -5.39 -46.20 41.69
CA LEU A 1065 -6.09 -44.92 41.53
C LEU A 1065 -7.56 -45.15 41.12
N MET A 1066 -8.38 -45.52 42.11
CA MET A 1066 -9.84 -45.50 42.05
C MET A 1066 -10.41 -45.17 43.43
N ASP A 1067 -11.68 -44.76 43.47
CA ASP A 1067 -12.45 -44.34 44.65
C ASP A 1067 -11.91 -43.13 45.44
N LEU A 1068 -12.60 -41.99 45.28
CA LEU A 1068 -13.36 -41.40 46.38
C LEU A 1068 -14.29 -40.27 45.90
N VAL A 1069 -15.60 -40.44 46.11
CA VAL A 1069 -16.64 -39.44 45.87
C VAL A 1069 -17.46 -39.26 47.14
N SER A 1070 -17.71 -38.00 47.51
CA SER A 1070 -18.55 -37.53 48.63
C SER A 1070 -18.02 -37.75 50.07
N LYS A 1071 -17.70 -36.65 50.78
CA LYS A 1071 -18.67 -36.00 51.72
C LYS A 1071 -18.15 -34.73 52.41
N SER A 1072 -18.99 -33.70 52.33
CA SER A 1072 -19.33 -32.65 53.33
C SER A 1072 -18.42 -32.33 54.55
N SER A 1073 -18.20 -31.01 54.69
CA SER A 1073 -18.41 -30.16 55.88
C SER A 1073 -17.37 -30.03 57.02
N THR A 1074 -17.29 -28.77 57.50
CA THR A 1074 -16.94 -28.25 58.85
C THR A 1074 -15.48 -28.14 59.34
N SER A 1075 -15.08 -26.86 59.46
CA SER A 1075 -14.54 -26.17 60.66
C SER A 1075 -13.04 -26.15 61.03
N SER A 1076 -12.67 -24.98 61.60
CA SER A 1076 -11.55 -24.62 62.48
C SER A 1076 -10.11 -24.73 61.98
N ASP A 1077 -9.55 -23.54 61.69
CA ASP A 1077 -8.45 -22.91 62.42
C ASP A 1077 -7.23 -23.76 62.85
N ALA A 1078 -6.07 -23.43 62.27
CA ALA A 1078 -4.79 -23.36 62.99
C ALA A 1078 -3.81 -22.43 62.26
N GLU A 1079 -3.06 -21.63 63.01
CA GLU A 1079 -1.97 -20.80 62.50
C GLU A 1079 -0.69 -21.63 62.31
N ALA A 1080 0.07 -21.37 61.25
CA ALA A 1080 1.50 -21.68 61.21
C ALA A 1080 2.24 -20.76 60.22
N GLN A 1081 3.14 -19.93 60.73
CA GLN A 1081 4.17 -19.27 59.92
C GLN A 1081 5.24 -20.29 59.51
N ASN A 1082 5.88 -20.09 58.36
CA ASN A 1082 7.33 -20.34 58.24
C ASN A 1082 7.92 -19.69 56.99
N GLU A 1083 9.03 -18.97 57.19
CA GLU A 1083 9.94 -18.56 56.14
C GLU A 1083 10.90 -19.73 55.84
N CYS A 1084 11.26 -20.00 54.58
CA CYS A 1084 12.68 -20.20 54.24
C CYS A 1084 13.01 -20.11 52.73
N LYS A 1085 13.89 -19.16 52.44
CA LYS A 1085 14.88 -19.01 51.36
C LYS A 1085 15.17 -20.19 50.41
N GLN A 1086 15.26 -19.83 49.13
CA GLN A 1086 16.30 -20.19 48.15
C GLN A 1086 16.61 -21.67 47.83
N SER A 1087 16.33 -22.04 46.59
CA SER A 1087 17.25 -22.73 45.67
C SER A 1087 16.97 -22.29 44.25
#